data_AF-A0A8T1UDK8-F1
#
_entry.id   AF-A0A8T1UDK8-F1
#
_cell.length_a   1.000
_cell.length_b   1.000
_cell.length_c   1.000
_cell.angle_alpha   90.00
_cell.angle_beta   90.00
_cell.angle_gamma   90.00
#
_symmetry.space_group_name_H-M   'P 1'
#
loop_
_entity.id
_entity.type
_entity.pdbx_description
1 polymer ?
#
loop_
_entity_poly.entity_id
_entity_poly.type
_entity_poly.pdbx_seq_one_letter_code
_entity_poly.pdbx_strand_id
1 'polypeptide(L)'
;MASKADSARRSHTKKSKSKGAKDSSTAEHKAPPKTEATETIVSEPPPAKPAAMKTKFCLNCQKDLTRNIRITCAECKSQPPFELCVECFAVGIELGEHKKNHKYTVSDCLAFPIVHEPPTAESATATPAAVGTNAAAFPTATNDTASAVWTADEELLLLEGIEMFGMGNWKDIAEHVVTKSDKKCEKHYLTAYLGTKELMPMFIGGVIEETKEEGNKDDKQVSTEEKAAEMNAASDLVVRGAPGERNGPSQLAGYMPLRGDFDVEYDNEAEMILADMEFSEGDHPAERELKLKVIQIYNQKLEKRMERKKFVVERGLLDYKLHQHTERKRPKEERELLAQVRPFARFQTPEDHDNFVEGLITAMRLKKQILLLQEYRKNGVKTLAEAELYDAEKKKRELDQAIQKQRDSASYLYESGRTTSSRDRANRWQNREQGANSDASGENSRTRGSGAGALNAIAATFSVEGTPGCHLLTPKEKELCSKLKLLPKHYLVIKDALVRECYRLGYLTKKMAKETVQIDVNKTGQVYDFFVKCGWVKSENATTAVSSSLKTKSPKKGKKPATEAVNGASVIARKEEQTAQQSVTPAKRKAAEMETGTKLHNTMGNILEEIAAQRRLDVAAAKQVVSADDLAKKIEHTESVYGSALRVLERLNAPTKEGWSDVALAAEFKRASPSKGDIATELNLSEQVQAYANAGASMISVLTEPKWFKGSLDDMMAAREVVEGMSQRPAILRKDFIIDVYQLLEARAYGADCVLLIVALLSQEQLIELIDVTRNLGMSALVEVNSVQELDIALAARARLIGVNNRDLRTFKVDMNTTARVADAIRERGLSLGRDGVTLFALSGIRSHADVIKYERCGARGILVGEYLMKSGDIATTVKDLLQNVTRHTESGDFSLLPPLAKVCGVTTVEYALAALRNGANMIGIIMAEHSPRYVQVEEAKAIAKAVREYGERTGPILSDILETHLDGKNDWFHRNVLALREACSRAPLVVGVFVNKTAAEMNAAADDIGLDLVQLHGDEGFEICKDIKYPTIRALHLPDTALSDGVDAEAVLQQVQEGLANYILLDTTVKGQQGGTGVTFDWKIAAIFAQSRLPCLMAGGLTPENVVKGLSVGHPVGVDVSSGVEVKGSPGVKDLDKLTAFLKAVKDHLAVATLKIDEETET
;
A
#
# COMPACT_ATOMS: atom_id res chain seq x y z
N MET A 1 49.26 41.41 -17.44
CA MET A 1 50.42 41.83 -18.26
C MET A 1 50.13 41.48 -19.74
N ALA A 2 51.12 41.67 -20.63
CA ALA A 2 51.12 41.38 -22.08
C ALA A 2 50.56 39.98 -22.49
N SER A 3 50.13 39.72 -23.74
CA SER A 3 49.75 40.57 -24.89
C SER A 3 49.33 39.75 -26.12
N LYS A 4 48.46 40.31 -27.00
CA LYS A 4 48.41 40.16 -28.49
C LYS A 4 48.25 38.75 -29.12
N ALA A 5 47.66 38.53 -30.30
CA ALA A 5 46.73 39.26 -31.21
C ALA A 5 46.32 38.23 -32.33
N ASP A 6 45.61 38.48 -33.45
CA ASP A 6 45.03 39.67 -34.10
C ASP A 6 43.91 39.21 -35.11
N SER A 7 43.28 40.15 -35.83
CA SER A 7 42.78 40.12 -37.24
C SER A 7 42.24 38.83 -37.92
N ALA A 8 41.16 38.84 -38.73
CA ALA A 8 40.22 39.90 -39.18
C ALA A 8 38.96 39.21 -39.84
N ARG A 9 37.94 39.82 -40.49
CA ARG A 9 37.78 41.15 -41.12
C ARG A 9 36.30 41.46 -41.49
N ARG A 10 35.85 42.73 -41.34
CA ARG A 10 34.67 43.39 -42.00
C ARG A 10 33.23 42.87 -41.71
N SER A 11 32.13 43.64 -41.85
CA SER A 11 31.86 45.10 -41.69
C SER A 11 30.38 45.48 -41.94
N HIS A 12 29.77 46.35 -41.10
CA HIS A 12 28.54 47.16 -41.35
C HIS A 12 27.19 46.40 -41.56
N THR A 13 25.96 46.94 -41.35
CA THR A 13 25.48 48.29 -40.92
C THR A 13 24.12 48.23 -40.14
N LYS A 14 23.65 49.39 -39.62
CA LYS A 14 22.44 49.60 -38.76
C LYS A 14 21.09 49.78 -39.51
N LYS A 15 19.98 49.83 -38.71
CA LYS A 15 18.65 50.50 -38.93
C LYS A 15 17.59 49.72 -39.77
N SER A 16 16.26 49.95 -39.66
CA SER A 16 15.43 50.92 -38.89
C SER A 16 13.94 50.46 -38.67
N LYS A 17 13.13 51.23 -37.91
CA LYS A 17 11.69 51.02 -37.62
C LYS A 17 10.72 51.85 -38.52
N SER A 18 9.53 51.31 -38.84
CA SER A 18 8.23 51.95 -39.21
C SER A 18 7.13 50.85 -39.21
N LYS A 19 5.82 50.98 -38.94
CA LYS A 19 4.76 52.03 -38.76
C LYS A 19 4.05 52.62 -40.00
N GLY A 20 2.70 52.56 -39.97
CA GLY A 20 1.70 52.99 -40.99
C GLY A 20 0.86 51.77 -41.44
N ALA A 21 -0.49 51.66 -41.40
CA ALA A 21 -1.65 52.58 -41.58
C ALA A 21 -1.97 52.87 -43.08
N LYS A 22 -3.22 52.93 -43.60
CA LYS A 22 -4.60 52.73 -43.07
C LYS A 22 -5.63 52.67 -44.26
N ASP A 23 -6.87 52.19 -44.04
CA ASP A 23 -8.12 52.46 -44.84
C ASP A 23 -8.18 52.04 -46.35
N SER A 24 -9.30 51.99 -47.12
CA SER A 24 -10.71 51.56 -46.87
C SER A 24 -11.53 51.37 -48.20
N SER A 25 -12.71 50.70 -48.12
CA SER A 25 -14.00 50.94 -48.87
C SER A 25 -14.22 50.67 -50.41
N THR A 26 -15.20 49.78 -50.71
CA THR A 26 -16.33 49.87 -51.74
C THR A 26 -16.04 49.75 -53.27
N ALA A 27 -16.95 49.37 -54.21
CA ALA A 27 -18.43 49.11 -54.20
C ALA A 27 -19.00 48.17 -55.33
N GLU A 28 -20.20 47.60 -55.09
CA GLU A 28 -21.41 47.36 -55.96
C GLU A 28 -21.51 46.50 -57.28
N HIS A 29 -22.34 45.45 -57.20
CA HIS A 29 -23.51 45.00 -58.03
C HIS A 29 -23.61 45.01 -59.59
N LYS A 30 -23.99 43.84 -60.17
CA LYS A 30 -25.27 43.62 -60.95
C LYS A 30 -25.57 42.14 -61.31
N ALA A 31 -26.80 41.85 -61.78
CA ALA A 31 -27.35 40.53 -62.19
C ALA A 31 -28.61 40.72 -63.11
N PRO A 32 -29.44 39.69 -63.41
CA PRO A 32 -29.25 38.42 -64.15
C PRO A 32 -30.03 38.44 -65.51
N PRO A 33 -30.24 37.32 -66.27
CA PRO A 33 -31.48 36.52 -66.08
C PRO A 33 -31.47 35.01 -66.52
N LYS A 34 -32.37 34.19 -65.93
CA LYS A 34 -33.18 33.06 -66.51
C LYS A 34 -32.49 31.90 -67.30
N THR A 35 -32.89 30.62 -67.27
CA THR A 35 -33.86 29.79 -66.49
C THR A 35 -33.40 28.29 -66.62
N GLU A 36 -34.10 27.16 -66.37
CA GLU A 36 -35.54 26.86 -66.15
C GLU A 36 -35.80 25.74 -65.09
N ALA A 37 -36.06 24.47 -65.45
CA ALA A 37 -36.56 23.44 -64.51
C ALA A 37 -36.16 21.98 -64.81
N THR A 38 -35.84 21.22 -63.74
CA THR A 38 -36.19 19.79 -63.53
C THR A 38 -36.01 19.42 -62.04
N GLU A 39 -36.59 18.28 -61.62
CA GLU A 39 -36.71 17.87 -60.22
C GLU A 39 -35.39 17.35 -59.60
N THR A 40 -35.20 17.52 -58.29
CA THR A 40 -34.18 16.77 -57.52
C THR A 40 -34.59 16.61 -56.06
N ILE A 41 -34.20 15.49 -55.46
CA ILE A 41 -34.59 15.03 -54.12
C ILE A 41 -34.09 15.99 -53.01
N VAL A 42 -34.95 16.28 -52.04
CA VAL A 42 -34.53 16.93 -50.78
C VAL A 42 -33.82 15.90 -49.91
N SER A 43 -32.51 16.03 -49.77
CA SER A 43 -31.73 15.29 -48.77
C SER A 43 -31.85 15.96 -47.40
N GLU A 44 -32.19 15.19 -46.38
CA GLU A 44 -32.14 15.63 -44.98
C GLU A 44 -30.71 16.03 -44.58
N PRO A 45 -30.53 17.00 -43.66
CA PRO A 45 -29.21 17.30 -43.11
C PRO A 45 -28.68 16.09 -42.32
N PRO A 46 -27.36 15.80 -42.37
CA PRO A 46 -26.80 14.69 -41.60
C PRO A 46 -26.96 14.93 -40.10
N PRO A 47 -27.14 13.86 -39.28
CA PRO A 47 -27.29 13.98 -37.84
C PRO A 47 -26.06 14.70 -37.24
N ALA A 48 -26.33 15.64 -36.33
CA ALA A 48 -25.28 16.37 -35.64
C ALA A 48 -24.44 15.39 -34.82
N LYS A 49 -23.11 15.43 -34.97
CA LYS A 49 -22.22 14.61 -34.13
C LYS A 49 -22.34 15.07 -32.68
N PRO A 50 -22.45 14.15 -31.70
CA PRO A 50 -22.54 14.51 -30.29
C PRO A 50 -21.30 15.33 -29.89
N ALA A 51 -21.54 16.46 -29.23
CA ALA A 51 -20.47 17.37 -28.85
C ALA A 51 -19.63 16.75 -27.73
N ALA A 52 -18.33 16.56 -27.97
CA ALA A 52 -17.42 16.00 -26.96
C ALA A 52 -17.49 16.79 -25.64
N MET A 53 -17.57 16.09 -24.51
CA MET A 53 -17.58 16.70 -23.18
C MET A 53 -16.35 17.61 -23.03
N LYS A 54 -16.58 18.91 -22.88
CA LYS A 54 -15.50 19.87 -22.64
C LYS A 54 -14.85 19.56 -21.29
N THR A 55 -13.55 19.31 -21.30
CA THR A 55 -12.79 19.07 -20.07
C THR A 55 -12.81 20.31 -19.17
N LYS A 56 -12.97 20.09 -17.87
CA LYS A 56 -13.09 21.13 -16.84
C LYS A 56 -12.03 20.92 -15.78
N PHE A 57 -11.40 22.00 -15.34
CA PHE A 57 -10.28 21.96 -14.39
C PHE A 57 -10.48 22.99 -13.28
N CYS A 58 -10.09 22.63 -12.06
CA CYS A 58 -10.08 23.55 -10.93
C CYS A 58 -9.07 24.68 -11.18
N LEU A 59 -9.54 25.95 -11.25
CA LEU A 59 -8.69 27.10 -11.59
C LEU A 59 -7.50 27.32 -10.64
N ASN A 60 -7.59 26.82 -9.40
CA ASN A 60 -6.51 26.94 -8.41
C ASN A 60 -5.46 25.82 -8.49
N CYS A 61 -5.86 24.55 -8.69
CA CYS A 61 -4.95 23.40 -8.58
C CYS A 61 -4.90 22.50 -9.83
N GLN A 62 -5.58 22.88 -10.92
CA GLN A 62 -5.67 22.16 -12.20
C GLN A 62 -6.16 20.69 -12.09
N LYS A 63 -6.76 20.30 -10.95
CA LYS A 63 -7.44 19.02 -10.77
C LYS A 63 -8.63 18.91 -11.73
N ASP A 64 -8.74 17.79 -12.43
CA ASP A 64 -9.86 17.48 -13.33
C ASP A 64 -11.21 17.43 -12.58
N LEU A 65 -12.18 18.18 -13.11
CA LEU A 65 -13.55 18.32 -12.63
C LEU A 65 -14.57 17.67 -13.58
N THR A 66 -14.14 17.15 -14.74
CA THR A 66 -15.00 16.66 -15.84
C THR A 66 -15.91 15.50 -15.43
N ARG A 67 -15.55 14.75 -14.38
CA ARG A 67 -16.33 13.64 -13.80
C ARG A 67 -16.43 13.69 -12.27
N ASN A 68 -16.16 14.84 -11.67
CA ASN A 68 -16.15 15.04 -10.22
C ASN A 68 -17.17 16.13 -9.80
N ILE A 69 -17.45 16.22 -8.50
CA ILE A 69 -18.22 17.34 -7.94
C ILE A 69 -17.46 18.65 -8.22
N ARG A 70 -18.06 19.51 -9.04
CA ARG A 70 -17.54 20.84 -9.40
C ARG A 70 -18.31 21.93 -8.68
N ILE A 71 -17.61 22.97 -8.25
CA ILE A 71 -18.21 24.11 -7.54
C ILE A 71 -17.95 25.35 -8.38
N THR A 72 -19.02 25.97 -8.88
CA THR A 72 -18.97 27.11 -9.78
C THR A 72 -19.39 28.37 -9.03
N CYS A 73 -18.65 29.46 -9.12
CA CYS A 73 -19.12 30.73 -8.55
C CYS A 73 -20.28 31.31 -9.38
N ALA A 74 -21.36 31.70 -8.72
CA ALA A 74 -22.55 32.27 -9.34
C ALA A 74 -22.46 33.79 -9.57
N GLU A 75 -21.45 34.45 -9.01
CA GLU A 75 -21.28 35.92 -9.07
C GLU A 75 -20.12 36.37 -9.97
N CYS A 76 -19.07 35.55 -10.14
CA CYS A 76 -17.94 35.84 -11.00
C CYS A 76 -18.30 35.69 -12.48
N LYS A 77 -18.26 36.80 -13.24
CA LYS A 77 -18.60 36.85 -14.67
C LYS A 77 -17.40 36.52 -15.58
N SER A 78 -16.58 35.56 -15.20
CA SER A 78 -15.42 35.12 -16.00
C SER A 78 -15.84 34.19 -17.14
N GLN A 79 -15.06 34.18 -18.22
CA GLN A 79 -15.05 33.09 -19.20
C GLN A 79 -13.62 32.56 -19.32
N PRO A 80 -13.35 31.26 -19.01
CA PRO A 80 -14.27 30.26 -18.48
C PRO A 80 -14.89 30.65 -17.12
N PRO A 81 -16.04 30.05 -16.73
CA PRO A 81 -16.66 30.30 -15.43
C PRO A 81 -15.72 29.90 -14.29
N PHE A 82 -15.85 30.56 -13.14
CA PHE A 82 -14.93 30.34 -12.02
C PHE A 82 -15.26 29.02 -11.30
N GLU A 83 -14.56 27.94 -11.66
CA GLU A 83 -14.76 26.58 -11.14
C GLU A 83 -13.63 26.13 -10.20
N LEU A 84 -14.00 25.56 -9.06
CA LEU A 84 -13.12 24.98 -8.05
C LEU A 84 -13.47 23.51 -7.77
N CYS A 85 -12.47 22.75 -7.33
CA CYS A 85 -12.68 21.46 -6.66
C CYS A 85 -13.13 21.68 -5.20
N VAL A 86 -13.76 20.66 -4.62
CA VAL A 86 -14.25 20.66 -3.22
C VAL A 86 -13.14 21.05 -2.23
N GLU A 87 -11.91 20.58 -2.43
CA GLU A 87 -10.78 20.91 -1.55
C GLU A 87 -10.38 22.38 -1.60
N CYS A 88 -10.32 22.99 -2.79
CA CYS A 88 -9.97 24.41 -2.93
C CYS A 88 -11.08 25.33 -2.43
N PHE A 89 -12.35 24.94 -2.63
CA PHE A 89 -13.49 25.64 -2.05
C PHE A 89 -13.49 25.55 -0.51
N ALA A 90 -13.19 24.38 0.06
CA ALA A 90 -13.14 24.17 1.51
C ALA A 90 -12.09 25.05 2.22
N VAL A 91 -10.97 25.36 1.55
CA VAL A 91 -9.93 26.29 2.02
C VAL A 91 -10.37 27.75 1.92
N GLY A 92 -11.36 28.08 1.07
CA GLY A 92 -11.86 29.44 0.88
C GLY A 92 -10.93 30.29 0.01
N ILE A 93 -10.39 29.69 -1.06
CA ILE A 93 -9.49 30.34 -2.03
C ILE A 93 -10.14 31.60 -2.63
N GLU A 94 -9.44 32.73 -2.55
CA GLU A 94 -9.76 33.98 -3.26
C GLU A 94 -8.75 34.19 -4.40
N LEU A 95 -9.23 34.37 -5.63
CA LEU A 95 -8.38 34.56 -6.82
C LEU A 95 -8.97 35.64 -7.72
N GLY A 96 -8.19 36.69 -8.00
CA GLY A 96 -8.64 37.84 -8.77
C GLY A 96 -9.87 38.50 -8.13
N GLU A 97 -10.95 38.62 -8.90
CA GLU A 97 -12.24 39.16 -8.44
C GLU A 97 -13.06 38.18 -7.59
N HIS A 98 -12.70 36.88 -7.52
CA HIS A 98 -13.46 35.91 -6.73
C HIS A 98 -13.21 36.06 -5.21
N LYS A 99 -14.29 36.16 -4.45
CA LYS A 99 -14.28 36.15 -2.98
C LYS A 99 -15.03 34.96 -2.40
N LYS A 100 -14.50 34.43 -1.29
CA LYS A 100 -14.99 33.25 -0.56
C LYS A 100 -16.42 33.35 -0.01
N ASN A 101 -17.03 34.55 -0.07
CA ASN A 101 -18.40 34.83 0.33
C ASN A 101 -19.37 34.99 -0.85
N HIS A 102 -18.88 34.91 -2.10
CA HIS A 102 -19.74 34.86 -3.28
C HIS A 102 -20.60 33.60 -3.25
N LYS A 103 -21.85 33.70 -3.72
CA LYS A 103 -22.71 32.54 -3.97
C LYS A 103 -22.06 31.59 -4.98
N TYR A 104 -22.37 30.31 -4.83
CA TYR A 104 -21.86 29.23 -5.65
C TYR A 104 -22.98 28.25 -6.02
N THR A 105 -22.78 27.50 -7.09
CA THR A 105 -23.57 26.33 -7.44
C THR A 105 -22.68 25.08 -7.36
N VAL A 106 -23.26 23.96 -6.92
CA VAL A 106 -22.60 22.66 -6.93
C VAL A 106 -23.21 21.84 -8.07
N SER A 107 -22.37 21.19 -8.88
CA SER A 107 -22.83 20.25 -9.90
C SER A 107 -22.08 18.94 -9.76
N ASP A 108 -22.82 17.83 -9.87
CA ASP A 108 -22.26 16.48 -10.02
C ASP A 108 -22.45 15.99 -11.47
N CYS A 109 -21.62 15.05 -11.90
CA CYS A 109 -21.66 14.48 -13.24
C CYS A 109 -22.52 13.21 -13.24
N LEU A 110 -23.83 13.40 -13.04
CA LEU A 110 -24.85 12.34 -12.92
C LEU A 110 -25.23 11.66 -14.24
N ALA A 111 -24.24 11.25 -15.05
CA ALA A 111 -24.49 10.33 -16.15
C ALA A 111 -24.87 8.94 -15.59
N PHE A 112 -26.08 8.47 -15.89
CA PHE A 112 -26.50 7.10 -15.62
C PHE A 112 -27.47 6.62 -16.71
N PRO A 113 -27.05 5.69 -17.59
CA PRO A 113 -27.90 5.20 -18.67
C PRO A 113 -29.00 4.28 -18.13
N ILE A 114 -30.26 4.67 -18.33
CA ILE A 114 -31.44 3.88 -17.95
C ILE A 114 -31.72 2.77 -18.97
N VAL A 115 -31.33 2.99 -20.23
CA VAL A 115 -31.45 2.05 -21.35
C VAL A 115 -30.06 1.83 -21.95
N HIS A 116 -29.69 0.57 -22.18
CA HIS A 116 -28.64 0.24 -23.14
C HIS A 116 -29.31 -0.09 -24.47
N GLU A 117 -28.88 0.55 -25.55
CA GLU A 117 -29.25 0.10 -26.89
C GLU A 117 -28.74 -1.34 -27.12
N PRO A 118 -29.54 -2.20 -27.78
CA PRO A 118 -29.03 -3.49 -28.25
C PRO A 118 -27.99 -3.24 -29.36
N PRO A 119 -26.87 -3.99 -29.41
CA PRO A 119 -25.87 -3.81 -30.45
C PRO A 119 -26.46 -4.10 -31.83
N THR A 120 -26.45 -3.11 -32.71
CA THR A 120 -26.94 -3.20 -34.09
C THR A 120 -26.05 -4.12 -34.91
N ALA A 121 -26.54 -5.30 -35.29
CA ALA A 121 -25.91 -6.17 -36.26
C ALA A 121 -26.36 -5.79 -37.69
N GLU A 122 -25.42 -5.66 -38.63
CA GLU A 122 -25.73 -5.22 -40.00
C GLU A 122 -26.28 -6.34 -40.89
N SER A 123 -27.39 -6.03 -41.58
CA SER A 123 -27.87 -6.66 -42.82
C SER A 123 -28.20 -8.17 -42.85
N ALA A 124 -29.49 -8.49 -42.97
CA ALA A 124 -29.98 -9.60 -43.80
C ALA A 124 -31.45 -9.35 -44.24
N THR A 125 -31.74 -9.58 -45.51
CA THR A 125 -33.03 -9.29 -46.17
C THR A 125 -34.15 -10.28 -45.84
N ALA A 126 -35.38 -9.81 -45.55
CA ALA A 126 -36.64 -10.26 -46.20
C ALA A 126 -37.92 -9.64 -45.55
N THR A 127 -38.96 -9.45 -46.37
CA THR A 127 -40.33 -9.01 -46.00
C THR A 127 -41.36 -10.06 -46.46
N PRO A 128 -42.68 -9.93 -46.17
CA PRO A 128 -43.32 -9.77 -44.85
C PRO A 128 -44.52 -10.74 -44.65
N ALA A 129 -45.03 -10.90 -43.41
CA ALA A 129 -46.37 -11.47 -43.15
C ALA A 129 -46.92 -10.95 -41.80
N ALA A 130 -48.25 -11.00 -41.61
CA ALA A 130 -48.97 -10.31 -40.52
C ALA A 130 -49.69 -11.28 -39.55
N VAL A 131 -50.53 -10.70 -38.65
CA VAL A 131 -51.30 -11.32 -37.54
C VAL A 131 -50.41 -11.61 -36.31
N GLY A 132 -50.65 -11.06 -35.11
CA GLY A 132 -51.86 -10.48 -34.50
C GLY A 132 -52.48 -11.50 -33.51
N THR A 133 -52.96 -11.16 -32.31
CA THR A 133 -53.07 -9.90 -31.56
C THR A 133 -53.10 -10.22 -30.06
N ASN A 134 -52.71 -9.30 -29.18
CA ASN A 134 -53.50 -8.91 -27.99
C ASN A 134 -52.86 -7.74 -27.26
N ALA A 135 -53.68 -6.98 -26.51
CA ALA A 135 -53.32 -5.69 -25.94
C ALA A 135 -53.48 -5.64 -24.42
N ALA A 136 -52.78 -4.69 -23.79
CA ALA A 136 -53.19 -4.00 -22.58
C ALA A 136 -52.89 -2.50 -22.80
N ALA A 137 -53.68 -1.59 -22.23
CA ALA A 137 -53.73 -0.19 -22.67
C ALA A 137 -53.67 0.81 -21.51
N PHE A 138 -53.22 2.02 -21.83
CA PHE A 138 -53.48 3.27 -21.11
C PHE A 138 -53.74 4.40 -22.13
N PRO A 139 -54.45 5.49 -21.78
CA PRO A 139 -55.56 5.93 -22.62
C PRO A 139 -55.34 7.27 -23.35
N THR A 140 -56.04 7.44 -24.47
CA THR A 140 -56.16 8.71 -25.19
C THR A 140 -57.09 9.68 -24.46
N ALA A 141 -56.64 10.92 -24.25
CA ALA A 141 -57.49 12.07 -23.90
C ALA A 141 -57.71 12.98 -25.13
N THR A 142 -58.79 13.77 -25.13
CA THR A 142 -59.35 14.38 -26.35
C THR A 142 -59.04 15.87 -26.54
N ASN A 143 -58.62 16.22 -27.76
CA ASN A 143 -58.72 17.52 -28.46
C ASN A 143 -58.17 18.82 -27.85
N ASP A 144 -57.81 19.73 -28.78
CA ASP A 144 -57.68 21.18 -28.62
C ASP A 144 -56.66 21.73 -27.62
N THR A 145 -55.37 21.51 -27.89
CA THR A 145 -54.37 22.61 -27.89
C THR A 145 -53.08 22.21 -28.63
N ALA A 146 -52.96 22.57 -29.91
CA ALA A 146 -51.82 22.21 -30.76
C ALA A 146 -50.55 23.04 -30.46
N SER A 147 -49.86 22.76 -29.34
CA SER A 147 -48.49 23.26 -29.08
C SER A 147 -47.64 22.44 -28.08
N ALA A 148 -48.12 21.26 -27.66
CA ALA A 148 -47.60 20.53 -26.50
C ALA A 148 -47.28 19.04 -26.76
N VAL A 149 -47.03 18.65 -28.01
CA VAL A 149 -46.51 17.30 -28.35
C VAL A 149 -44.98 17.35 -28.36
N TRP A 150 -44.36 16.32 -27.78
CA TRP A 150 -42.93 16.03 -27.93
C TRP A 150 -42.76 14.95 -29.00
N THR A 151 -41.78 15.08 -29.88
CA THR A 151 -41.41 14.01 -30.82
C THR A 151 -40.47 13.01 -30.16
N ALA A 152 -40.37 11.79 -30.70
CA ALA A 152 -39.44 10.79 -30.18
C ALA A 152 -37.98 11.29 -30.15
N ASP A 153 -37.58 12.10 -31.13
CA ASP A 153 -36.24 12.68 -31.21
C ASP A 153 -36.02 13.78 -30.16
N GLU A 154 -37.06 14.58 -29.85
CA GLU A 154 -37.00 15.57 -28.76
C GLU A 154 -36.96 14.91 -27.37
N GLU A 155 -37.64 13.76 -27.19
CA GLU A 155 -37.52 12.93 -25.98
C GLU A 155 -36.11 12.32 -25.87
N LEU A 156 -35.55 11.84 -26.99
CA LEU A 156 -34.20 11.28 -27.04
C LEU A 156 -33.15 12.35 -26.69
N LEU A 157 -33.22 13.52 -27.32
CA LEU A 157 -32.36 14.67 -27.03
C LEU A 157 -32.56 15.22 -25.61
N LEU A 158 -33.75 15.08 -25.02
CA LEU A 158 -33.96 15.43 -23.61
C LEU A 158 -33.18 14.49 -22.69
N LEU A 159 -33.20 13.19 -22.96
CA LEU A 159 -32.48 12.19 -22.19
C LEU A 159 -30.95 12.25 -22.45
N GLU A 160 -30.51 12.43 -23.70
CA GLU A 160 -29.11 12.65 -24.08
C GLU A 160 -28.57 13.93 -23.42
N GLY A 161 -29.34 15.03 -23.44
CA GLY A 161 -28.99 16.26 -22.74
C GLY A 161 -28.87 16.06 -21.23
N ILE A 162 -29.80 15.32 -20.61
CA ILE A 162 -29.73 14.99 -19.17
C ILE A 162 -28.50 14.11 -18.87
N GLU A 163 -28.10 13.20 -19.75
CA GLU A 163 -26.90 12.37 -19.63
C GLU A 163 -25.61 13.19 -19.80
N MET A 164 -25.53 14.05 -20.82
CA MET A 164 -24.35 14.86 -21.14
C MET A 164 -24.09 15.99 -20.14
N PHE A 165 -25.14 16.68 -19.69
CA PHE A 165 -25.02 17.90 -18.87
C PHE A 165 -25.38 17.67 -17.39
N GLY A 166 -26.11 16.60 -17.08
CA GLY A 166 -26.57 16.24 -15.74
C GLY A 166 -27.91 16.88 -15.38
N MET A 167 -28.79 16.07 -14.77
CA MET A 167 -30.13 16.50 -14.32
C MET A 167 -30.09 17.79 -13.49
N GLY A 168 -30.99 18.72 -13.79
CA GLY A 168 -31.07 20.04 -13.15
C GLY A 168 -30.35 21.17 -13.90
N ASN A 169 -29.41 20.86 -14.81
CA ASN A 169 -28.75 21.86 -15.67
C ASN A 169 -29.63 22.21 -16.89
N TRP A 170 -30.89 22.57 -16.64
CA TRP A 170 -31.96 22.67 -17.64
C TRP A 170 -31.71 23.65 -18.79
N LYS A 171 -30.78 24.60 -18.63
CA LYS A 171 -30.36 25.51 -19.70
C LYS A 171 -29.48 24.81 -20.72
N ASP A 172 -28.41 24.16 -20.27
CA ASP A 172 -27.50 23.40 -21.13
C ASP A 172 -28.28 22.26 -21.84
N ILE A 173 -29.20 21.60 -21.11
CA ILE A 173 -30.12 20.59 -21.65
C ILE A 173 -31.04 21.20 -22.73
N ALA A 174 -31.62 22.38 -22.50
CA ALA A 174 -32.49 23.05 -23.48
C ALA A 174 -31.72 23.58 -24.71
N GLU A 175 -30.47 24.03 -24.54
CA GLU A 175 -29.59 24.40 -25.65
C GLU A 175 -29.20 23.17 -26.50
N HIS A 176 -29.15 21.98 -25.92
CA HIS A 176 -28.94 20.72 -26.64
C HIS A 176 -30.22 20.15 -27.29
N VAL A 177 -31.39 20.26 -26.63
CA VAL A 177 -32.70 19.93 -27.24
C VAL A 177 -33.07 20.90 -28.37
N VAL A 178 -32.58 22.15 -28.31
CA VAL A 178 -32.78 23.27 -29.26
C VAL A 178 -34.24 23.76 -29.40
N THR A 179 -35.22 22.87 -29.46
CA THR A 179 -36.63 23.19 -29.79
C THR A 179 -37.49 23.60 -28.59
N LYS A 180 -37.04 23.28 -27.36
CA LYS A 180 -37.77 23.52 -26.11
C LYS A 180 -36.92 24.37 -25.16
N SER A 181 -37.57 25.21 -24.36
CA SER A 181 -36.90 26.01 -23.32
C SER A 181 -36.65 25.23 -22.04
N ASP A 182 -35.71 25.70 -21.21
CA ASP A 182 -35.35 25.14 -19.90
C ASP A 182 -36.56 24.66 -19.06
N LYS A 183 -37.54 25.55 -18.86
CA LYS A 183 -38.78 25.29 -18.10
C LYS A 183 -39.74 24.31 -18.78
N LYS A 184 -39.61 24.07 -20.08
CA LYS A 184 -40.36 23.03 -20.80
C LYS A 184 -39.69 21.67 -20.62
N CYS A 185 -38.36 21.59 -20.77
CA CYS A 185 -37.57 20.38 -20.51
C CYS A 185 -37.77 19.89 -19.06
N GLU A 186 -37.61 20.78 -18.08
CA GLU A 186 -37.83 20.51 -16.66
C GLU A 186 -39.25 20.00 -16.39
N LYS A 187 -40.28 20.76 -16.79
CA LYS A 187 -41.67 20.39 -16.54
C LYS A 187 -42.04 19.07 -17.20
N HIS A 188 -41.57 18.83 -18.43
CA HIS A 188 -41.85 17.59 -19.15
C HIS A 188 -41.21 16.39 -18.47
N TYR A 189 -39.92 16.45 -18.16
CA TYR A 189 -39.22 15.39 -17.44
C TYR A 189 -39.91 15.05 -16.10
N LEU A 190 -40.23 16.08 -15.31
CA LEU A 190 -40.95 15.93 -14.03
C LEU A 190 -42.35 15.31 -14.19
N THR A 191 -43.03 15.54 -15.32
CA THR A 191 -44.40 15.03 -15.54
C THR A 191 -44.41 13.64 -16.16
N ALA A 192 -43.60 13.40 -17.21
CA ALA A 192 -43.61 12.17 -18.00
C ALA A 192 -42.76 11.04 -17.40
N TYR A 193 -41.63 11.36 -16.74
CA TYR A 193 -40.72 10.35 -16.18
C TYR A 193 -40.82 10.21 -14.66
N LEU A 194 -41.24 11.26 -13.94
CA LEU A 194 -41.35 11.27 -12.47
C LEU A 194 -42.78 11.41 -11.93
N GLY A 195 -43.75 11.84 -12.75
CA GLY A 195 -45.14 12.04 -12.33
C GLY A 195 -45.94 10.75 -12.18
N THR A 196 -45.56 9.70 -12.90
CA THR A 196 -46.21 8.38 -12.92
C THR A 196 -45.75 7.51 -11.75
N LYS A 197 -46.51 7.52 -10.64
CA LYS A 197 -46.26 6.70 -9.43
C LYS A 197 -46.16 5.18 -9.65
N GLU A 198 -46.61 4.67 -10.80
CA GLU A 198 -46.77 3.22 -11.06
C GLU A 198 -45.58 2.57 -11.76
N LEU A 199 -44.61 3.35 -12.28
CA LEU A 199 -43.47 2.81 -13.05
C LEU A 199 -42.37 2.17 -12.19
N MET A 200 -42.42 2.31 -10.87
CA MET A 200 -41.45 1.74 -9.93
C MET A 200 -42.17 1.04 -8.77
N PRO A 201 -42.19 -0.32 -8.72
CA PRO A 201 -42.66 -1.03 -7.55
C PRO A 201 -41.75 -0.71 -6.35
N MET A 202 -42.33 -0.35 -5.20
CA MET A 202 -41.56 -0.18 -3.97
C MET A 202 -41.04 -1.53 -3.47
N PHE A 203 -39.80 -1.85 -3.82
CA PHE A 203 -39.12 -3.02 -3.28
C PHE A 203 -38.70 -2.78 -1.83
N ILE A 204 -39.59 -3.17 -0.91
CA ILE A 204 -39.30 -3.40 0.50
C ILE A 204 -38.46 -4.68 0.61
N GLY A 205 -37.25 -4.63 0.05
CA GLY A 205 -36.21 -5.65 0.23
C GLY A 205 -35.65 -5.50 1.64
N GLY A 206 -35.97 -6.45 2.52
CA GLY A 206 -35.70 -6.33 3.94
C GLY A 206 -34.22 -6.13 4.29
N VAL A 207 -33.99 -5.36 5.37
CA VAL A 207 -32.74 -5.47 6.13
C VAL A 207 -32.56 -6.95 6.52
N ILE A 208 -31.35 -7.47 6.40
CA ILE A 208 -31.03 -8.79 6.94
C ILE A 208 -31.10 -8.67 8.46
N GLU A 209 -32.20 -9.14 9.06
CA GLU A 209 -32.32 -9.22 10.51
C GLU A 209 -31.34 -10.26 11.04
N GLU A 210 -30.40 -9.82 11.89
CA GLU A 210 -29.68 -10.72 12.77
C GLU A 210 -30.69 -11.36 13.73
N THR A 211 -30.76 -12.70 13.72
CA THR A 211 -31.73 -13.46 14.52
C THR A 211 -31.63 -13.11 16.00
N LYS A 212 -32.68 -12.46 16.53
CA LYS A 212 -32.94 -12.36 17.96
C LYS A 212 -34.08 -13.27 18.35
N GLU A 213 -33.92 -13.97 19.45
CA GLU A 213 -34.90 -14.90 19.99
C GLU A 213 -36.18 -14.16 20.44
N GLU A 214 -37.34 -14.81 20.30
CA GLU A 214 -38.63 -14.20 20.58
C GLU A 214 -38.83 -13.94 22.09
N GLY A 215 -39.00 -12.66 22.45
CA GLY A 215 -39.38 -12.21 23.78
C GLY A 215 -40.68 -11.40 23.71
N ASN A 216 -41.79 -12.04 24.08
CA ASN A 216 -43.19 -11.60 23.94
C ASN A 216 -43.44 -10.07 24.03
N LYS A 217 -44.17 -9.52 23.05
CA LYS A 217 -44.73 -8.15 23.11
C LYS A 217 -46.11 -8.16 23.78
N ASP A 218 -46.45 -7.03 24.41
CA ASP A 218 -47.83 -6.57 24.55
C ASP A 218 -47.95 -5.19 23.87
N ASP A 219 -49.10 -4.91 23.27
CA ASP A 219 -49.28 -3.77 22.34
C ASP A 219 -49.58 -2.42 23.00
N LYS A 220 -49.10 -1.34 22.36
CA LYS A 220 -49.96 -0.21 21.97
C LYS A 220 -49.31 0.74 20.96
N GLN A 221 -50.13 1.23 20.03
CA GLN A 221 -49.80 2.30 19.08
C GLN A 221 -50.03 3.67 19.73
N VAL A 222 -49.15 4.64 19.49
CA VAL A 222 -49.40 6.10 19.61
C VAL A 222 -48.74 6.79 18.41
N SER A 223 -49.27 7.95 18.01
CA SER A 223 -49.01 8.62 16.73
C SER A 223 -47.67 9.35 16.63
N THR A 224 -47.21 9.58 15.40
CA THR A 224 -45.91 10.17 15.06
C THR A 224 -45.78 11.68 15.30
N GLU A 225 -46.80 12.35 15.83
CA GLU A 225 -46.81 13.81 16.02
C GLU A 225 -46.16 14.23 17.36
N GLU A 226 -46.18 13.39 18.39
CA GLU A 226 -45.58 13.71 19.70
C GLU A 226 -44.03 13.70 19.66
N LYS A 227 -43.43 12.84 18.83
CA LYS A 227 -41.95 12.73 18.73
C LYS A 227 -41.25 13.97 18.18
N ALA A 228 -41.94 14.75 17.35
CA ALA A 228 -41.43 16.04 16.88
C ALA A 228 -41.38 17.09 18.01
N ALA A 229 -42.29 17.00 18.99
CA ALA A 229 -42.25 17.83 20.19
C ALA A 229 -41.15 17.34 21.16
N GLU A 230 -41.03 16.02 21.39
CA GLU A 230 -39.99 15.45 22.27
C GLU A 230 -38.56 15.80 21.82
N MET A 231 -38.26 15.72 20.51
CA MET A 231 -36.91 16.03 20.02
C MET A 231 -36.53 17.51 20.22
N ASN A 232 -37.49 18.43 20.12
CA ASN A 232 -37.24 19.84 20.42
C ASN A 232 -37.11 20.08 21.94
N ALA A 233 -37.99 19.49 22.75
CA ALA A 233 -37.92 19.56 24.22
C ALA A 233 -36.61 18.97 24.79
N ALA A 234 -36.06 17.94 24.15
CA ALA A 234 -34.78 17.35 24.52
C ALA A 234 -33.60 18.34 24.40
N SER A 235 -33.66 19.33 23.50
CA SER A 235 -32.62 20.35 23.37
C SER A 235 -32.64 21.37 24.52
N ASP A 236 -33.83 21.82 24.95
CA ASP A 236 -34.01 22.72 26.10
C ASP A 236 -33.64 22.06 27.44
N LEU A 237 -33.92 20.76 27.58
CA LEU A 237 -33.65 20.01 28.82
C LEU A 237 -32.16 19.91 29.16
N VAL A 238 -31.25 19.98 28.17
CA VAL A 238 -29.79 20.00 28.41
C VAL A 238 -29.33 21.29 29.11
N VAL A 239 -30.10 22.38 29.00
CA VAL A 239 -29.75 23.70 29.54
C VAL A 239 -30.20 23.90 31.00
N ARG A 240 -31.15 23.09 31.50
CA ARG A 240 -31.74 23.25 32.85
C ARG A 240 -31.95 21.92 33.60
N GLY A 241 -30.84 21.26 33.95
CA GLY A 241 -30.87 20.02 34.74
C GLY A 241 -31.33 20.20 36.19
N ALA A 242 -32.29 19.37 36.63
CA ALA A 242 -32.69 19.24 38.02
C ALA A 242 -31.66 18.40 38.82
N PRO A 243 -31.54 18.57 40.16
CA PRO A 243 -30.48 17.94 40.95
C PRO A 243 -30.81 16.46 41.28
N GLY A 244 -30.36 15.51 40.45
CA GLY A 244 -30.68 14.09 40.64
C GLY A 244 -29.61 13.07 40.25
N GLU A 245 -29.01 13.17 39.06
CA GLU A 245 -28.08 12.15 38.53
C GLU A 245 -26.85 12.78 37.85
N ARG A 246 -25.66 12.22 38.10
CA ARG A 246 -24.37 12.79 37.66
C ARG A 246 -23.67 11.90 36.63
N ASN A 247 -23.93 12.16 35.35
CA ASN A 247 -22.92 11.91 34.32
C ASN A 247 -21.93 13.09 34.31
N GLY A 248 -20.63 12.79 34.38
CA GLY A 248 -19.59 13.82 34.51
C GLY A 248 -19.32 14.59 33.21
N PRO A 249 -18.71 15.80 33.28
CA PRO A 249 -18.47 16.66 32.13
C PRO A 249 -17.50 16.08 31.07
N SER A 250 -16.82 14.97 31.35
CA SER A 250 -15.81 14.33 30.49
C SER A 250 -16.34 13.55 29.27
N GLN A 251 -17.57 13.84 28.83
CA GLN A 251 -18.21 13.15 27.69
C GLN A 251 -18.58 14.09 26.53
N LEU A 252 -18.86 15.37 26.81
CA LEU A 252 -19.00 16.41 25.79
C LEU A 252 -17.60 16.96 25.50
N ALA A 253 -17.26 17.16 24.23
CA ALA A 253 -15.87 17.40 23.78
C ALA A 253 -15.26 18.73 24.27
N GLY A 254 -14.87 18.79 25.54
CA GLY A 254 -14.37 20.00 26.21
C GLY A 254 -15.42 21.10 26.34
N TYR A 255 -16.73 20.77 26.41
CA TYR A 255 -17.81 21.76 26.46
C TYR A 255 -18.51 21.73 27.83
N MET A 256 -18.71 22.91 28.43
CA MET A 256 -19.31 23.13 29.74
C MET A 256 -20.76 23.63 29.61
N PRO A 257 -21.81 22.77 29.67
CA PRO A 257 -23.18 23.21 29.36
C PRO A 257 -23.73 24.28 30.31
N LEU A 258 -23.33 24.24 31.57
CA LEU A 258 -23.74 25.22 32.60
C LEU A 258 -23.06 26.59 32.48
N ARG A 259 -21.98 26.70 31.70
CA ARG A 259 -21.35 27.97 31.33
C ARG A 259 -21.73 28.41 29.91
N GLY A 260 -22.02 27.44 29.03
CA GLY A 260 -22.21 27.65 27.60
C GLY A 260 -20.90 27.84 26.84
N ASP A 261 -19.76 27.41 27.40
CA ASP A 261 -18.40 27.65 26.90
C ASP A 261 -17.61 26.35 26.67
N PHE A 262 -16.51 26.43 25.90
CA PHE A 262 -15.50 25.37 25.87
C PHE A 262 -14.41 25.56 26.95
N ASP A 263 -13.83 24.47 27.43
CA ASP A 263 -12.67 24.44 28.34
C ASP A 263 -11.41 25.05 27.70
N VAL A 264 -11.32 25.01 26.36
CA VAL A 264 -10.34 25.71 25.53
C VAL A 264 -11.09 26.33 24.35
N GLU A 265 -11.19 27.66 24.34
CA GLU A 265 -11.91 28.39 23.30
C GLU A 265 -11.07 28.62 22.03
N TYR A 266 -11.73 28.95 20.91
CA TYR A 266 -11.00 29.26 19.68
C TYR A 266 -10.18 30.56 19.83
N ASP A 267 -8.87 30.47 19.56
CA ASP A 267 -7.92 31.58 19.74
C ASP A 267 -7.88 32.05 21.21
N ASN A 268 -7.64 31.10 22.13
CA ASN A 268 -7.67 31.26 23.59
C ASN A 268 -6.71 32.34 24.13
N GLU A 269 -5.63 32.63 23.41
CA GLU A 269 -4.62 33.61 23.81
C GLU A 269 -4.95 35.04 23.32
N ALA A 270 -6.08 35.23 22.62
CA ALA A 270 -6.48 36.53 22.07
C ALA A 270 -6.66 37.61 23.14
N GLU A 271 -7.15 37.19 24.32
CA GLU A 271 -7.31 38.00 25.52
C GLU A 271 -5.98 38.55 26.06
N MET A 272 -4.85 37.84 25.90
CA MET A 272 -3.55 38.28 26.46
C MET A 272 -3.08 39.61 25.86
N ILE A 273 -3.42 39.88 24.60
CA ILE A 273 -3.03 41.11 23.89
C ILE A 273 -3.83 42.32 24.41
N LEU A 274 -4.97 42.09 25.06
CA LEU A 274 -5.77 43.14 25.73
C LEU A 274 -5.51 43.24 27.23
N ALA A 275 -4.97 42.20 27.88
CA ALA A 275 -4.82 42.14 29.33
C ALA A 275 -3.99 43.30 29.91
N ASP A 276 -2.92 43.70 29.21
CA ASP A 276 -2.02 44.80 29.58
C ASP A 276 -2.34 46.12 28.84
N MET A 277 -3.52 46.24 28.20
CA MET A 277 -3.85 47.39 27.33
C MET A 277 -4.66 48.48 28.03
N GLU A 278 -3.98 49.55 28.46
CA GLU A 278 -4.62 50.74 29.04
C GLU A 278 -4.67 51.93 28.05
N PHE A 279 -5.69 52.79 28.20
CA PHE A 279 -5.81 54.08 27.49
C PHE A 279 -5.56 55.23 28.46
N SER A 280 -4.51 56.01 28.27
CA SER A 280 -4.27 57.24 29.05
C SER A 280 -4.81 58.48 28.32
N GLU A 281 -5.12 59.54 29.08
CA GLU A 281 -5.53 60.82 28.49
C GLU A 281 -4.39 61.52 27.74
N GLY A 282 -3.13 61.14 28.02
CA GLY A 282 -1.93 61.57 27.31
C GLY A 282 -1.51 60.69 26.11
N ASP A 283 -2.25 59.64 25.77
CA ASP A 283 -1.94 58.75 24.64
C ASP A 283 -1.77 59.56 23.33
N HIS A 284 -0.70 59.31 22.58
CA HIS A 284 -0.52 59.95 21.27
C HIS A 284 -1.63 59.48 20.29
N PRO A 285 -2.22 60.33 19.42
CA PRO A 285 -3.36 59.94 18.59
C PRO A 285 -3.16 58.67 17.75
N ALA A 286 -1.94 58.45 17.22
CA ALA A 286 -1.60 57.25 16.47
C ALA A 286 -1.49 55.98 17.35
N GLU A 287 -1.10 56.12 18.62
CA GLU A 287 -1.08 55.02 19.60
C GLU A 287 -2.52 54.65 19.99
N ARG A 288 -3.37 55.66 20.21
CA ARG A 288 -4.80 55.49 20.46
C ARG A 288 -5.50 54.79 19.28
N GLU A 289 -5.15 55.15 18.04
CA GLU A 289 -5.63 54.44 16.86
C GLU A 289 -5.15 52.98 16.82
N LEU A 290 -3.88 52.71 17.15
CA LEU A 290 -3.34 51.34 17.20
C LEU A 290 -4.07 50.48 18.25
N LYS A 291 -4.29 51.00 19.47
CA LYS A 291 -5.09 50.34 20.52
C LYS A 291 -6.51 50.02 20.02
N LEU A 292 -7.16 50.98 19.36
CA LEU A 292 -8.47 50.76 18.73
C LEU A 292 -8.45 49.70 17.62
N LYS A 293 -7.35 49.59 16.84
CA LYS A 293 -7.17 48.54 15.83
C LYS A 293 -7.02 47.16 16.46
N VAL A 294 -6.31 47.03 17.58
CA VAL A 294 -6.21 45.75 18.30
C VAL A 294 -7.57 45.32 18.84
N ILE A 295 -8.38 46.23 19.39
CA ILE A 295 -9.76 45.93 19.82
C ILE A 295 -10.64 45.51 18.63
N GLN A 296 -10.50 46.16 17.46
CA GLN A 296 -11.21 45.73 16.24
C GLN A 296 -10.83 44.30 15.82
N ILE A 297 -9.54 43.92 15.94
CA ILE A 297 -9.06 42.56 15.66
C ILE A 297 -9.59 41.56 16.70
N TYR A 298 -9.59 41.90 17.99
CA TYR A 298 -10.13 41.06 19.05
C TYR A 298 -11.63 40.77 18.84
N ASN A 299 -12.43 41.79 18.55
CA ASN A 299 -13.86 41.63 18.29
C ASN A 299 -14.12 40.69 17.09
N GLN A 300 -13.32 40.76 16.03
CA GLN A 300 -13.39 39.81 14.89
C GLN A 300 -12.92 38.39 15.24
N LYS A 301 -12.08 38.20 16.26
CA LYS A 301 -11.74 36.87 16.80
C LYS A 301 -12.89 36.32 17.63
N LEU A 302 -13.48 37.13 18.51
CA LEU A 302 -14.61 36.79 19.36
C LEU A 302 -15.86 36.42 18.54
N GLU A 303 -16.14 37.16 17.47
CA GLU A 303 -17.21 36.86 16.50
C GLU A 303 -17.02 35.46 15.89
N LYS A 304 -15.83 35.15 15.36
CA LYS A 304 -15.48 33.81 14.82
C LYS A 304 -15.51 32.70 15.86
N ARG A 305 -15.19 33.02 17.12
CA ARG A 305 -15.31 32.10 18.27
C ARG A 305 -16.79 31.74 18.49
N MET A 306 -17.68 32.74 18.52
CA MET A 306 -19.14 32.53 18.59
C MET A 306 -19.69 31.76 17.38
N GLU A 307 -19.27 32.08 16.15
CA GLU A 307 -19.68 31.35 14.93
C GLU A 307 -19.34 29.85 15.01
N ARG A 308 -18.07 29.52 15.33
CA ARG A 308 -17.60 28.12 15.45
C ARG A 308 -18.34 27.34 16.52
N LYS A 309 -18.59 28.00 17.66
CA LYS A 309 -19.28 27.46 18.83
C LYS A 309 -20.74 27.17 18.53
N LYS A 310 -21.43 28.14 17.92
CA LYS A 310 -22.78 27.97 17.37
C LYS A 310 -22.85 26.80 16.38
N PHE A 311 -21.93 26.73 15.41
CA PHE A 311 -21.85 25.64 14.43
C PHE A 311 -21.69 24.24 15.05
N VAL A 312 -20.89 24.09 16.11
CA VAL A 312 -20.72 22.81 16.81
C VAL A 312 -21.97 22.39 17.57
N VAL A 313 -22.65 23.35 18.21
CA VAL A 313 -23.90 23.12 18.95
C VAL A 313 -25.07 22.79 18.00
N GLU A 314 -25.31 23.62 16.98
CA GLU A 314 -26.42 23.45 16.02
C GLU A 314 -26.33 22.15 15.20
N ARG A 315 -25.14 21.57 15.05
CA ARG A 315 -24.92 20.29 14.36
C ARG A 315 -24.76 19.09 15.30
N GLY A 316 -25.04 19.25 16.59
CA GLY A 316 -25.00 18.17 17.58
C GLY A 316 -23.61 17.53 17.79
N LEU A 317 -22.54 18.19 17.37
CA LEU A 317 -21.18 17.62 17.29
C LEU A 317 -20.47 17.48 18.66
N LEU A 318 -21.19 17.73 19.76
CA LEU A 318 -20.69 17.66 21.13
C LEU A 318 -20.47 16.22 21.62
N ASP A 319 -21.35 15.27 21.25
CA ASP A 319 -21.15 13.85 21.53
C ASP A 319 -20.39 13.16 20.40
N TYR A 320 -19.07 13.26 20.49
CA TYR A 320 -18.13 12.63 19.60
C TYR A 320 -18.22 11.08 19.59
N LYS A 321 -18.67 10.45 20.69
CA LYS A 321 -18.79 8.98 20.79
C LYS A 321 -20.02 8.48 20.05
N LEU A 322 -21.16 9.14 20.21
CA LEU A 322 -22.37 8.86 19.44
C LEU A 322 -22.12 9.06 17.94
N HIS A 323 -21.46 10.16 17.56
CA HIS A 323 -21.09 10.40 16.15
C HIS A 323 -20.15 9.33 15.60
N GLN A 324 -19.08 8.96 16.32
CA GLN A 324 -18.22 7.84 15.92
C GLN A 324 -18.99 6.52 15.77
N HIS A 325 -19.93 6.23 16.67
CA HIS A 325 -20.72 4.99 16.63
C HIS A 325 -21.67 4.95 15.43
N THR A 326 -22.35 6.07 15.14
CA THR A 326 -23.21 6.21 13.95
C THR A 326 -22.40 6.08 12.66
N GLU A 327 -21.24 6.74 12.54
CA GLU A 327 -20.38 6.62 11.37
C GLU A 327 -19.83 5.19 11.20
N ARG A 328 -19.44 4.50 12.29
CA ARG A 328 -18.97 3.11 12.24
C ARG A 328 -20.03 2.11 11.75
N LYS A 329 -21.33 2.41 11.91
CA LYS A 329 -22.43 1.59 11.37
C LYS A 329 -22.62 1.73 9.86
N ARG A 330 -22.09 2.79 9.23
CA ARG A 330 -22.26 3.02 7.79
C ARG A 330 -21.31 2.14 6.95
N PRO A 331 -21.75 1.68 5.76
CA PRO A 331 -20.88 1.08 4.76
C PRO A 331 -19.63 1.92 4.48
N LYS A 332 -18.55 1.27 4.01
CA LYS A 332 -17.30 1.97 3.67
C LYS A 332 -17.54 3.06 2.61
N GLU A 333 -18.28 2.72 1.57
CA GLU A 333 -18.66 3.61 0.45
C GLU A 333 -19.38 4.87 0.96
N GLU A 334 -20.35 4.72 1.87
CA GLU A 334 -21.09 5.85 2.46
C GLU A 334 -20.18 6.74 3.32
N ARG A 335 -19.25 6.16 4.10
CA ARG A 335 -18.27 6.94 4.88
C ARG A 335 -17.30 7.73 4.02
N GLU A 336 -16.87 7.17 2.89
CA GLU A 336 -15.97 7.85 1.95
C GLU A 336 -16.68 9.01 1.24
N LEU A 337 -17.95 8.84 0.85
CA LEU A 337 -18.81 9.92 0.35
C LEU A 337 -19.02 11.03 1.41
N LEU A 338 -19.36 10.66 2.65
CA LEU A 338 -19.53 11.59 3.78
C LEU A 338 -18.27 12.40 4.08
N ALA A 339 -17.10 11.77 4.03
CA ALA A 339 -15.83 12.46 4.22
C ALA A 339 -15.57 13.52 3.13
N GLN A 340 -15.98 13.26 1.88
CA GLN A 340 -15.85 14.21 0.77
C GLN A 340 -16.83 15.39 0.87
N VAL A 341 -18.08 15.16 1.33
CA VAL A 341 -19.09 16.22 1.39
C VAL A 341 -19.14 17.00 2.71
N ARG A 342 -18.48 16.51 3.78
CA ARG A 342 -18.37 17.20 5.08
C ARG A 342 -17.98 18.69 5.01
N PRO A 343 -17.14 19.18 4.07
CA PRO A 343 -16.85 20.61 3.96
C PRO A 343 -18.06 21.51 3.65
N PHE A 344 -19.08 21.00 2.95
CA PHE A 344 -20.28 21.76 2.59
C PHE A 344 -21.15 22.13 3.82
N ALA A 345 -21.03 21.37 4.92
CA ALA A 345 -21.71 21.67 6.19
C ALA A 345 -21.49 23.11 6.67
N ARG A 346 -20.33 23.70 6.36
CA ARG A 346 -19.92 25.07 6.72
C ARG A 346 -20.73 26.17 6.02
N PHE A 347 -21.50 25.83 4.99
CA PHE A 347 -22.19 26.78 4.11
C PHE A 347 -23.69 26.44 3.90
N GLN A 348 -24.16 25.36 4.55
CA GLN A 348 -25.54 24.88 4.54
C GLN A 348 -26.12 24.94 5.96
N THR A 349 -27.44 25.06 6.11
CA THR A 349 -28.10 24.83 7.41
C THR A 349 -27.91 23.37 7.86
N PRO A 350 -28.20 23.00 9.12
CA PRO A 350 -28.21 21.60 9.55
C PRO A 350 -29.10 20.75 8.63
N GLU A 351 -30.35 21.17 8.45
CA GLU A 351 -31.36 20.51 7.62
C GLU A 351 -30.94 20.42 6.14
N ASP A 352 -30.46 21.50 5.51
CA ASP A 352 -30.01 21.47 4.11
C ASP A 352 -28.85 20.50 3.89
N HIS A 353 -27.92 20.41 4.86
CA HIS A 353 -26.77 19.53 4.75
C HIS A 353 -27.16 18.07 4.90
N ASP A 354 -28.04 17.76 5.86
CA ASP A 354 -28.45 16.39 6.13
C ASP A 354 -29.37 15.88 5.00
N ASN A 355 -30.25 16.72 4.46
CA ASN A 355 -31.02 16.42 3.24
C ASN A 355 -30.10 16.21 2.01
N PHE A 356 -29.06 17.03 1.84
CA PHE A 356 -28.08 16.89 0.76
C PHE A 356 -27.28 15.57 0.87
N VAL A 357 -26.85 15.24 2.10
CA VAL A 357 -26.16 13.99 2.43
C VAL A 357 -27.06 12.77 2.17
N GLU A 358 -28.30 12.79 2.66
CA GLU A 358 -29.26 11.70 2.45
C GLU A 358 -29.64 11.54 0.98
N GLY A 359 -29.82 12.65 0.25
CA GLY A 359 -30.04 12.64 -1.19
C GLY A 359 -28.90 11.98 -1.97
N LEU A 360 -27.64 12.31 -1.65
CA LEU A 360 -26.47 11.70 -2.30
C LEU A 360 -26.30 10.21 -1.93
N ILE A 361 -26.52 9.83 -0.67
CA ILE A 361 -26.50 8.43 -0.24
C ILE A 361 -27.62 7.63 -0.92
N THR A 362 -28.82 8.21 -1.03
CA THR A 362 -29.97 7.60 -1.72
C THR A 362 -29.69 7.44 -3.21
N ALA A 363 -29.15 8.46 -3.88
CA ALA A 363 -28.72 8.37 -5.27
C ALA A 363 -27.64 7.29 -5.48
N MET A 364 -26.66 7.16 -4.57
CA MET A 364 -25.64 6.11 -4.63
C MET A 364 -26.24 4.70 -4.46
N ARG A 365 -27.17 4.53 -3.52
CA ARG A 365 -27.90 3.26 -3.31
C ARG A 365 -28.75 2.89 -4.54
N LEU A 366 -29.48 3.86 -5.11
CA LEU A 366 -30.27 3.67 -6.33
C LEU A 366 -29.38 3.31 -7.53
N LYS A 367 -28.25 4.00 -7.76
CA LYS A 367 -27.27 3.62 -8.80
C LYS A 367 -26.81 2.16 -8.64
N LYS A 368 -26.47 1.74 -7.42
CA LYS A 368 -26.05 0.35 -7.12
C LYS A 368 -27.16 -0.66 -7.39
N GLN A 369 -28.41 -0.31 -7.08
CA GLN A 369 -29.58 -1.14 -7.35
C GLN A 369 -29.90 -1.24 -8.85
N ILE A 370 -29.77 -0.15 -9.62
CA ILE A 370 -30.00 -0.18 -11.08
C ILE A 370 -28.89 -0.95 -11.78
N LEU A 371 -27.62 -0.82 -11.36
CA LEU A 371 -26.52 -1.67 -11.86
C LEU A 371 -26.78 -3.16 -11.63
N LEU A 372 -27.33 -3.53 -10.47
CA LEU A 372 -27.72 -4.90 -10.16
C LEU A 372 -28.90 -5.39 -11.05
N LEU A 373 -29.90 -4.53 -11.29
CA LEU A 373 -30.99 -4.82 -12.24
C LEU A 373 -30.48 -4.94 -13.69
N GLN A 374 -29.45 -4.19 -14.08
CA GLN A 374 -28.75 -4.31 -15.36
C GLN A 374 -27.94 -5.62 -15.44
N GLU A 375 -27.26 -6.03 -14.35
CA GLU A 375 -26.59 -7.34 -14.25
C GLU A 375 -27.60 -8.47 -14.44
N TYR A 376 -28.73 -8.45 -13.74
CA TYR A 376 -29.81 -9.43 -13.89
C TYR A 376 -30.31 -9.49 -15.35
N ARG A 377 -30.71 -8.35 -15.93
CA ARG A 377 -31.18 -8.28 -17.34
C ARG A 377 -30.14 -8.83 -18.32
N LYS A 378 -28.85 -8.50 -18.14
CA LYS A 378 -27.74 -8.98 -18.98
C LYS A 378 -27.51 -10.49 -18.83
N ASN A 379 -27.76 -11.06 -17.66
CA ASN A 379 -27.73 -12.50 -17.40
C ASN A 379 -29.04 -13.22 -17.79
N GLY A 380 -29.99 -12.52 -18.43
CA GLY A 380 -31.27 -13.09 -18.89
C GLY A 380 -32.34 -13.25 -17.81
N VAL A 381 -32.07 -12.81 -16.58
CA VAL A 381 -33.02 -12.76 -15.45
C VAL A 381 -34.04 -11.65 -15.72
N LYS A 382 -35.32 -12.00 -15.71
CA LYS A 382 -36.45 -11.12 -16.11
C LYS A 382 -37.46 -10.91 -14.99
N THR A 383 -37.52 -11.80 -13.99
CA THR A 383 -38.35 -11.63 -12.79
C THR A 383 -37.50 -11.56 -11.53
N LEU A 384 -38.05 -11.02 -10.43
CA LEU A 384 -37.30 -10.94 -9.18
C LEU A 384 -37.24 -12.28 -8.42
N ALA A 385 -38.17 -13.20 -8.67
CA ALA A 385 -38.05 -14.58 -8.20
C ALA A 385 -36.86 -15.30 -8.88
N GLU A 386 -36.63 -15.06 -10.17
CA GLU A 386 -35.39 -15.51 -10.85
C GLU A 386 -34.16 -14.81 -10.27
N ALA A 387 -34.25 -13.54 -9.87
CA ALA A 387 -33.13 -12.80 -9.26
C ALA A 387 -32.77 -13.34 -7.86
N GLU A 388 -33.76 -13.64 -7.01
CA GLU A 388 -33.55 -14.29 -5.71
C GLU A 388 -32.89 -15.67 -5.86
N LEU A 389 -33.34 -16.47 -6.85
CA LEU A 389 -32.72 -17.76 -7.18
C LEU A 389 -31.30 -17.60 -7.75
N TYR A 390 -31.08 -16.60 -8.61
CA TYR A 390 -29.77 -16.27 -9.17
C TYR A 390 -28.79 -15.88 -8.06
N ASP A 391 -29.20 -15.01 -7.14
CA ASP A 391 -28.38 -14.56 -6.01
C ASP A 391 -28.16 -15.65 -4.95
N ALA A 392 -29.15 -16.50 -4.68
CA ALA A 392 -28.99 -17.66 -3.82
C ALA A 392 -27.97 -18.65 -4.40
N GLU A 393 -28.07 -18.97 -5.70
CA GLU A 393 -27.12 -19.85 -6.36
C GLU A 393 -25.75 -19.16 -6.61
N LYS A 394 -25.69 -17.83 -6.72
CA LYS A 394 -24.44 -17.03 -6.77
C LYS A 394 -23.72 -17.13 -5.42
N LYS A 395 -24.38 -16.77 -4.31
CA LYS A 395 -23.86 -16.92 -2.94
C LYS A 395 -23.44 -18.36 -2.62
N LYS A 396 -24.21 -19.36 -3.09
CA LYS A 396 -23.87 -20.78 -2.95
C LYS A 396 -22.59 -21.15 -3.71
N ARG A 397 -22.47 -20.75 -4.98
CA ARG A 397 -21.23 -20.94 -5.77
C ARG A 397 -20.03 -20.25 -5.13
N GLU A 398 -20.21 -19.05 -4.59
CA GLU A 398 -19.16 -18.29 -3.89
C GLU A 398 -18.74 -18.98 -2.57
N LEU A 399 -19.71 -19.49 -1.80
CA LEU A 399 -19.45 -20.26 -0.58
C LEU A 399 -18.77 -21.60 -0.88
N ASP A 400 -19.23 -22.34 -1.90
CA ASP A 400 -18.62 -23.59 -2.34
C ASP A 400 -17.19 -23.36 -2.85
N GLN A 401 -16.93 -22.27 -3.59
CA GLN A 401 -15.58 -21.86 -3.97
C GLN A 401 -14.72 -21.47 -2.75
N ALA A 402 -15.26 -20.78 -1.75
CA ALA A 402 -14.53 -20.44 -0.52
C ALA A 402 -14.18 -21.69 0.30
N ILE A 403 -15.12 -22.64 0.44
CA ILE A 403 -14.90 -23.94 1.10
C ILE A 403 -13.86 -24.76 0.32
N GLN A 404 -13.90 -24.75 -1.02
CA GLN A 404 -12.92 -25.44 -1.85
C GLN A 404 -11.52 -24.81 -1.71
N LYS A 405 -11.42 -23.47 -1.80
CA LYS A 405 -10.16 -22.72 -1.60
C LYS A 405 -9.57 -22.95 -0.20
N GLN A 406 -10.40 -23.11 0.84
CA GLN A 406 -9.96 -23.57 2.17
C GLN A 406 -9.49 -25.03 2.17
N ARG A 407 -10.18 -25.96 1.51
CA ARG A 407 -9.78 -27.38 1.42
C ARG A 407 -8.44 -27.54 0.72
N ASP A 408 -8.22 -26.85 -0.39
CA ASP A 408 -6.99 -26.92 -1.17
C ASP A 408 -5.81 -26.32 -0.39
N SER A 409 -6.01 -25.17 0.26
CA SER A 409 -5.07 -24.58 1.22
C SER A 409 -4.73 -25.54 2.37
N ALA A 410 -5.71 -26.34 2.81
CA ALA A 410 -5.55 -27.33 3.87
C ALA A 410 -5.08 -28.72 3.38
N SER A 411 -4.78 -28.89 2.08
CA SER A 411 -4.15 -30.08 1.52
C SER A 411 -2.63 -29.91 1.40
N TYR A 412 -2.19 -28.73 0.94
CA TYR A 412 -0.77 -28.41 0.68
C TYR A 412 0.15 -28.58 1.91
N LEU A 413 -0.40 -28.50 3.13
CA LEU A 413 0.30 -28.67 4.41
C LEU A 413 0.67 -30.13 4.78
N TYR A 414 0.31 -31.14 3.97
CA TYR A 414 0.61 -32.56 4.27
C TYR A 414 1.33 -33.33 3.15
N GLU A 415 1.46 -32.78 1.95
CA GLU A 415 2.12 -33.45 0.81
C GLU A 415 3.66 -33.38 0.88
N SER A 416 4.20 -32.29 1.43
CA SER A 416 5.63 -31.93 1.43
C SER A 416 6.49 -32.71 2.46
N GLY A 417 6.12 -33.96 2.76
CA GLY A 417 6.61 -34.70 3.93
C GLY A 417 7.07 -36.15 3.68
N ARG A 418 7.32 -36.59 2.43
CA ARG A 418 7.80 -37.96 2.14
C ARG A 418 8.53 -38.12 0.80
N THR A 419 9.85 -38.26 0.82
CA THR A 419 10.66 -38.72 -0.32
C THR A 419 11.15 -40.16 -0.14
N THR A 420 10.55 -41.07 -0.89
CA THR A 420 11.14 -42.31 -1.44
C THR A 420 11.98 -43.24 -0.55
N SER A 421 11.41 -44.40 -0.21
CA SER A 421 12.07 -45.69 -0.47
C SER A 421 11.02 -46.74 -0.84
N SER A 422 11.40 -47.81 -1.55
CA SER A 422 10.45 -48.74 -2.20
C SER A 422 10.56 -50.17 -1.67
N ARG A 423 9.55 -50.59 -0.91
CA ARG A 423 8.97 -51.96 -0.78
C ARG A 423 7.80 -51.88 0.24
N ASP A 424 6.78 -52.74 0.21
CA ASP A 424 6.67 -53.99 -0.56
C ASP A 424 5.28 -54.27 -1.16
N ARG A 425 5.22 -55.29 -2.02
CA ARG A 425 4.09 -55.67 -2.88
C ARG A 425 3.27 -56.80 -2.23
N ALA A 426 2.28 -56.45 -1.42
CA ALA A 426 1.33 -57.41 -0.83
C ALA A 426 -0.13 -57.07 -1.18
N ASN A 427 -1.01 -58.10 -1.16
CA ASN A 427 -2.46 -58.00 -1.25
C ASN A 427 -3.07 -57.40 -2.53
N ARG A 428 -2.56 -57.84 -3.69
CA ARG A 428 -3.49 -58.39 -4.71
C ARG A 428 -3.69 -59.88 -4.36
N TRP A 429 -4.82 -60.47 -4.75
CA TRP A 429 -5.32 -61.82 -4.37
C TRP A 429 -6.17 -61.87 -3.09
N GLN A 430 -7.36 -61.27 -3.14
CA GLN A 430 -8.59 -62.02 -2.85
C GLN A 430 -9.74 -61.48 -3.71
N ASN A 431 -10.70 -62.36 -4.02
CA ASN A 431 -11.96 -62.08 -4.74
C ASN A 431 -11.85 -61.37 -6.10
N ARG A 432 -11.15 -62.04 -7.04
CA ARG A 432 -11.67 -62.17 -8.41
C ARG A 432 -12.78 -63.22 -8.36
N GLU A 433 -14.03 -62.88 -8.72
CA GLU A 433 -14.91 -63.73 -9.52
C GLU A 433 -16.23 -63.03 -9.91
N GLN A 434 -16.84 -63.51 -11.01
CA GLN A 434 -18.26 -63.44 -11.41
C GLN A 434 -19.02 -62.09 -11.21
N GLY A 435 -19.53 -61.39 -12.22
CA GLY A 435 -19.72 -61.68 -13.65
C GLY A 435 -21.19 -61.91 -14.03
N ALA A 436 -21.65 -61.20 -15.08
CA ALA A 436 -22.89 -61.41 -15.86
C ALA A 436 -24.28 -61.03 -15.27
N ASN A 437 -24.85 -59.96 -15.88
CA ASN A 437 -26.21 -59.84 -16.47
C ASN A 437 -27.53 -60.05 -15.70
N SER A 438 -28.55 -59.38 -16.27
CA SER A 438 -30.01 -59.67 -16.22
C SER A 438 -30.76 -59.45 -14.90
N ASP A 439 -32.06 -59.10 -14.88
CA ASP A 439 -32.89 -58.35 -15.84
C ASP A 439 -34.19 -57.86 -15.16
N ALA A 440 -34.91 -56.95 -15.83
CA ALA A 440 -36.36 -56.68 -15.82
C ALA A 440 -37.22 -56.69 -14.51
N SER A 441 -38.13 -55.70 -14.46
CA SER A 441 -39.41 -55.61 -13.69
C SER A 441 -39.38 -55.67 -12.14
N GLY A 442 -40.37 -55.11 -11.42
CA GLY A 442 -41.48 -54.24 -11.83
C GLY A 442 -42.47 -53.93 -10.68
N GLU A 443 -43.42 -53.02 -10.95
CA GLU A 443 -44.69 -52.80 -10.23
C GLU A 443 -44.73 -52.15 -8.80
N ASN A 444 -45.54 -51.06 -8.71
CA ASN A 444 -46.71 -50.83 -7.82
C ASN A 444 -46.75 -51.33 -6.35
N SER A 445 -47.45 -50.69 -5.39
CA SER A 445 -48.05 -49.33 -5.28
C SER A 445 -48.68 -49.14 -3.86
N ARG A 446 -48.63 -47.92 -3.29
CA ARG A 446 -49.47 -47.37 -2.19
C ARG A 446 -49.58 -48.15 -0.85
N THR A 447 -49.39 -47.43 0.27
CA THR A 447 -50.48 -47.20 1.27
C THR A 447 -50.17 -46.05 2.23
N ARG A 448 -51.19 -45.59 2.98
CA ARG A 448 -51.14 -44.49 3.96
C ARG A 448 -50.83 -45.00 5.38
N GLY A 449 -50.23 -44.17 6.23
CA GLY A 449 -50.18 -44.38 7.69
C GLY A 449 -49.62 -43.16 8.43
N SER A 450 -50.38 -42.60 9.37
CA SER A 450 -50.03 -41.34 10.06
C SER A 450 -49.43 -41.55 11.45
N GLY A 451 -48.47 -40.69 11.82
CA GLY A 451 -48.33 -40.19 13.19
C GLY A 451 -47.36 -40.90 14.15
N ALA A 452 -46.71 -40.07 14.98
CA ALA A 452 -46.05 -40.43 16.25
C ALA A 452 -45.02 -41.58 16.25
N GLY A 453 -43.83 -41.36 15.65
CA GLY A 453 -42.76 -42.37 15.70
C GLY A 453 -41.33 -41.94 15.32
N ALA A 454 -40.97 -40.64 15.37
CA ALA A 454 -39.71 -40.15 14.76
C ALA A 454 -38.73 -39.36 15.66
N LEU A 455 -39.08 -39.06 16.93
CA LEU A 455 -38.26 -38.19 17.79
C LEU A 455 -37.11 -38.89 18.56
N ASN A 456 -36.74 -40.12 18.18
CA ASN A 456 -35.63 -40.86 18.82
C ASN A 456 -34.75 -41.66 17.84
N ALA A 457 -34.88 -41.43 16.53
CA ALA A 457 -34.26 -42.26 15.48
C ALA A 457 -33.04 -41.66 14.75
N ILE A 458 -32.61 -40.43 15.10
CA ILE A 458 -31.45 -39.76 14.47
C ILE A 458 -30.39 -39.32 15.52
N ALA A 459 -30.19 -40.18 16.53
CA ALA A 459 -29.13 -40.02 17.54
C ALA A 459 -27.89 -40.90 17.28
N ALA A 460 -27.98 -41.83 16.33
CA ALA A 460 -26.91 -42.69 15.84
C ALA A 460 -26.98 -42.73 14.30
N THR A 461 -25.89 -42.74 13.53
CA THR A 461 -24.49 -43.04 13.87
C THR A 461 -23.51 -42.00 13.29
N PHE A 462 -22.72 -41.33 14.14
CA PHE A 462 -21.48 -40.70 13.67
C PHE A 462 -20.38 -41.78 13.62
N SER A 463 -20.36 -42.55 12.53
CA SER A 463 -19.26 -43.49 12.29
C SER A 463 -18.03 -42.75 11.79
N VAL A 464 -16.88 -43.05 12.39
CA VAL A 464 -15.58 -42.53 11.98
C VAL A 464 -14.97 -43.38 10.85
N GLU A 465 -15.52 -44.55 10.56
CA GLU A 465 -15.05 -45.43 9.48
C GLU A 465 -15.32 -44.82 8.10
N GLY A 466 -14.41 -45.05 7.15
CA GLY A 466 -14.41 -44.40 5.83
C GLY A 466 -13.91 -42.95 5.81
N THR A 467 -13.85 -42.23 6.95
CA THR A 467 -13.40 -40.83 6.96
C THR A 467 -11.87 -40.69 6.76
N PRO A 468 -11.39 -39.66 6.02
CA PRO A 468 -9.95 -39.43 5.82
C PRO A 468 -9.17 -39.30 7.14
N GLY A 469 -8.05 -40.02 7.24
CA GLY A 469 -7.24 -40.11 8.45
C GLY A 469 -7.70 -41.17 9.47
N CYS A 470 -8.86 -41.82 9.30
CA CYS A 470 -9.33 -42.89 10.20
C CYS A 470 -8.34 -44.06 10.32
N HIS A 471 -7.58 -44.35 9.26
CA HIS A 471 -6.55 -45.40 9.27
C HIS A 471 -5.31 -45.08 10.15
N LEU A 472 -5.15 -43.83 10.59
CA LEU A 472 -4.06 -43.39 11.49
C LEU A 472 -4.46 -43.46 12.98
N LEU A 473 -5.71 -43.83 13.28
CA LEU A 473 -6.24 -43.94 14.63
C LEU A 473 -6.21 -45.39 15.13
N THR A 474 -5.67 -45.62 16.32
CA THR A 474 -5.86 -46.90 17.03
C THR A 474 -7.34 -47.09 17.41
N PRO A 475 -7.82 -48.32 17.69
CA PRO A 475 -9.24 -48.57 18.00
C PRO A 475 -9.81 -47.70 19.13
N LYS A 476 -9.02 -47.43 20.17
CA LYS A 476 -9.40 -46.55 21.30
C LYS A 476 -9.53 -45.08 20.91
N GLU A 477 -8.73 -44.63 19.94
CA GLU A 477 -8.82 -43.27 19.40
C GLU A 477 -10.00 -43.12 18.44
N LYS A 478 -10.34 -44.17 17.68
CA LYS A 478 -11.59 -44.22 16.89
C LYS A 478 -12.81 -44.13 17.78
N GLU A 479 -12.85 -44.92 18.85
CA GLU A 479 -13.93 -44.88 19.87
C GLU A 479 -14.09 -43.48 20.46
N LEU A 480 -12.98 -42.83 20.84
CA LEU A 480 -12.98 -41.47 21.35
C LEU A 480 -13.45 -40.44 20.31
N CYS A 481 -13.01 -40.54 19.05
CA CYS A 481 -13.46 -39.69 17.96
C CYS A 481 -14.97 -39.81 17.71
N SER A 482 -15.50 -41.04 17.68
CA SER A 482 -16.93 -41.31 17.57
C SER A 482 -17.71 -40.69 18.73
N LYS A 483 -17.23 -40.90 19.97
CA LYS A 483 -17.86 -40.41 21.20
C LYS A 483 -17.87 -38.88 21.33
N LEU A 484 -16.78 -38.22 20.95
CA LEU A 484 -16.65 -36.76 21.01
C LEU A 484 -17.25 -36.05 19.78
N LYS A 485 -17.74 -36.80 18.77
CA LYS A 485 -18.08 -36.27 17.44
C LYS A 485 -16.94 -35.40 16.90
N LEU A 486 -15.75 -35.98 16.82
CA LEU A 486 -14.53 -35.39 16.23
C LEU A 486 -14.13 -36.20 15.00
N LEU A 487 -13.85 -35.51 13.89
CA LEU A 487 -13.28 -36.14 12.69
C LEU A 487 -11.78 -36.44 12.90
N PRO A 488 -11.23 -37.54 12.34
CA PRO A 488 -9.83 -37.93 12.54
C PRO A 488 -8.81 -36.84 12.24
N LYS A 489 -8.95 -36.08 11.15
CA LYS A 489 -8.03 -34.98 10.81
C LYS A 489 -7.96 -33.92 11.92
N HIS A 490 -9.09 -33.59 12.55
CA HIS A 490 -9.13 -32.66 13.69
C HIS A 490 -8.48 -33.29 14.92
N TYR A 491 -8.81 -34.54 15.25
CA TYR A 491 -8.22 -35.26 16.38
C TYR A 491 -6.70 -35.38 16.27
N LEU A 492 -6.16 -35.65 15.08
CA LEU A 492 -4.72 -35.76 14.85
C LEU A 492 -3.98 -34.42 15.03
N VAL A 493 -4.59 -33.29 14.63
CA VAL A 493 -4.04 -31.95 14.90
C VAL A 493 -4.06 -31.63 16.41
N ILE A 494 -5.15 -31.96 17.11
CA ILE A 494 -5.24 -31.82 18.57
C ILE A 494 -4.18 -32.70 19.27
N LYS A 495 -3.95 -33.92 18.75
CA LYS A 495 -2.93 -34.86 19.26
C LYS A 495 -1.52 -34.32 19.09
N ASP A 496 -1.17 -33.86 17.90
CA ASP A 496 0.14 -33.26 17.61
C ASP A 496 0.39 -32.03 18.50
N ALA A 497 -0.58 -31.09 18.57
CA ALA A 497 -0.46 -29.89 19.39
C ALA A 497 -0.24 -30.19 20.88
N LEU A 498 -1.08 -31.02 21.50
CA LEU A 498 -0.99 -31.31 22.94
C LEU A 498 0.24 -32.17 23.30
N VAL A 499 0.64 -33.12 22.44
CA VAL A 499 1.85 -33.93 22.68
C VAL A 499 3.11 -33.10 22.47
N ARG A 500 3.17 -32.24 21.45
CA ARG A 500 4.30 -31.33 21.20
C ARG A 500 4.47 -30.33 22.33
N GLU A 501 3.38 -29.74 22.83
CA GLU A 501 3.43 -28.79 23.94
C GLU A 501 3.81 -29.47 25.27
N CYS A 502 3.30 -30.67 25.55
CA CYS A 502 3.74 -31.46 26.69
C CYS A 502 5.22 -31.90 26.59
N TYR A 503 5.74 -32.10 25.38
CA TYR A 503 7.17 -32.37 25.17
C TYR A 503 8.02 -31.11 25.41
N ARG A 504 7.57 -29.95 24.90
CA ARG A 504 8.22 -28.64 25.08
C ARG A 504 8.34 -28.23 26.55
N LEU A 505 7.31 -28.50 27.34
CA LEU A 505 7.22 -28.08 28.76
C LEU A 505 7.53 -29.20 29.76
N GLY A 506 7.73 -30.44 29.31
CA GLY A 506 7.94 -31.62 30.15
C GLY A 506 6.70 -32.13 30.90
N TYR A 507 5.69 -31.29 31.08
CA TYR A 507 4.35 -31.57 31.60
C TYR A 507 3.31 -30.66 30.91
N LEU A 508 2.02 -30.97 31.08
CA LEU A 508 0.93 -30.12 30.64
C LEU A 508 -0.21 -30.17 31.66
N THR A 509 -0.88 -29.05 31.91
CA THR A 509 -2.09 -29.02 32.75
C THR A 509 -3.36 -28.99 31.90
N LYS A 510 -4.49 -29.38 32.50
CA LYS A 510 -5.81 -29.33 31.84
C LYS A 510 -6.27 -27.89 31.52
N LYS A 511 -5.67 -26.87 32.14
CA LYS A 511 -5.87 -25.46 31.78
C LYS A 511 -5.08 -25.12 30.53
N MET A 512 -3.77 -25.36 30.55
CA MET A 512 -2.87 -25.08 29.41
C MET A 512 -3.34 -25.80 28.15
N ALA A 513 -3.76 -27.07 28.25
CA ALA A 513 -4.31 -27.81 27.11
C ALA A 513 -5.52 -27.14 26.42
N LYS A 514 -6.36 -26.42 27.18
CA LYS A 514 -7.51 -25.65 26.67
C LYS A 514 -7.08 -24.32 26.03
N GLU A 515 -5.99 -23.73 26.51
CA GLU A 515 -5.41 -22.49 25.99
C GLU A 515 -4.60 -22.76 24.71
N THR A 516 -3.95 -23.93 24.60
CA THR A 516 -3.22 -24.39 23.40
C THR A 516 -4.13 -24.72 22.21
N VAL A 517 -5.40 -25.10 22.43
CA VAL A 517 -6.28 -25.66 21.38
C VAL A 517 -7.64 -24.96 21.37
N GLN A 518 -7.86 -24.09 20.37
CA GLN A 518 -9.09 -23.33 20.15
C GLN A 518 -10.25 -24.18 19.61
N ILE A 519 -10.78 -25.08 20.44
CA ILE A 519 -12.03 -25.83 20.21
C ILE A 519 -12.87 -25.86 21.50
N ASP A 520 -14.04 -26.53 21.46
CA ASP A 520 -14.88 -26.73 22.63
C ASP A 520 -14.09 -27.21 23.87
N VAL A 521 -14.24 -26.43 24.94
CA VAL A 521 -13.50 -26.55 26.20
C VAL A 521 -13.73 -27.88 26.91
N ASN A 522 -14.87 -28.55 26.68
CA ASN A 522 -15.18 -29.84 27.25
C ASN A 522 -14.57 -30.98 26.42
N LYS A 523 -14.60 -30.89 25.09
CA LYS A 523 -13.92 -31.84 24.18
C LYS A 523 -12.41 -31.84 24.41
N THR A 524 -11.76 -30.68 24.48
CA THR A 524 -10.31 -30.59 24.79
C THR A 524 -10.00 -31.21 26.15
N GLY A 525 -10.85 -30.99 27.15
CA GLY A 525 -10.73 -31.60 28.46
C GLY A 525 -10.74 -33.13 28.42
N GLN A 526 -11.64 -33.74 27.64
CA GLN A 526 -11.78 -35.19 27.52
C GLN A 526 -10.67 -35.83 26.65
N VAL A 527 -10.14 -35.11 25.65
CA VAL A 527 -8.95 -35.56 24.91
C VAL A 527 -7.69 -35.52 25.78
N TYR A 528 -7.50 -34.45 26.58
CA TYR A 528 -6.42 -34.36 27.55
C TYR A 528 -6.47 -35.50 28.59
N ASP A 529 -7.63 -35.79 29.17
CA ASP A 529 -7.79 -36.89 30.13
C ASP A 529 -7.41 -38.25 29.51
N PHE A 530 -7.74 -38.46 28.24
CA PHE A 530 -7.35 -39.65 27.49
C PHE A 530 -5.84 -39.72 27.25
N PHE A 531 -5.17 -38.61 26.88
CA PHE A 531 -3.72 -38.60 26.70
C PHE A 531 -2.93 -38.82 27.99
N VAL A 532 -3.40 -38.29 29.13
CA VAL A 532 -2.83 -38.60 30.45
C VAL A 532 -3.02 -40.09 30.76
N LYS A 533 -4.21 -40.65 30.52
CA LYS A 533 -4.48 -42.09 30.70
C LYS A 533 -3.69 -43.01 29.75
N CYS A 534 -3.32 -42.52 28.57
CA CYS A 534 -2.46 -43.22 27.61
C CYS A 534 -0.96 -42.97 27.84
N GLY A 535 -0.56 -42.14 28.81
CA GLY A 535 0.84 -41.82 29.10
C GLY A 535 1.53 -40.92 28.06
N TRP A 536 0.76 -40.31 27.14
CA TRP A 536 1.28 -39.41 26.10
C TRP A 536 1.43 -37.97 26.58
N VAL A 537 0.73 -37.60 27.67
CA VAL A 537 0.83 -36.30 28.33
C VAL A 537 1.09 -36.54 29.82
N LYS A 538 2.13 -35.89 30.36
CA LYS A 538 2.44 -35.92 31.79
C LYS A 538 1.66 -34.82 32.50
N SER A 539 0.87 -35.18 33.50
CA SER A 539 0.22 -34.21 34.38
C SER A 539 1.18 -33.75 35.49
N GLU A 540 1.01 -32.52 35.96
CA GLU A 540 1.80 -31.86 37.00
C GLU A 540 1.95 -32.69 38.29
N ASN A 541 0.90 -33.41 38.69
CA ASN A 541 0.89 -34.30 39.86
C ASN A 541 1.74 -35.57 39.71
N ALA A 542 2.28 -35.87 38.52
CA ALA A 542 3.19 -37.00 38.32
C ALA A 542 4.63 -36.69 38.79
N THR A 543 4.99 -35.42 38.92
CA THR A 543 6.35 -34.98 39.30
C THR A 543 6.59 -34.88 40.81
N THR A 544 5.55 -34.90 41.64
CA THR A 544 5.64 -34.79 43.11
C THR A 544 5.80 -36.14 43.85
N ALA A 545 6.06 -37.23 43.12
CA ALA A 545 6.02 -38.60 43.66
C ALA A 545 7.38 -39.21 44.10
N VAL A 546 8.50 -38.46 44.06
CA VAL A 546 9.81 -38.93 44.60
C VAL A 546 10.59 -37.80 45.28
N SER A 547 10.13 -37.29 46.44
CA SER A 547 10.96 -36.43 47.31
C SER A 547 10.57 -36.43 48.80
N SER A 548 10.32 -37.60 49.38
CA SER A 548 10.21 -37.79 50.84
C SER A 548 10.44 -39.27 51.20
N SER A 549 11.30 -39.67 52.14
CA SER A 549 12.17 -38.89 53.04
C SER A 549 13.47 -39.66 53.35
N LEU A 550 14.60 -38.95 53.44
CA LEU A 550 15.79 -39.42 54.15
C LEU A 550 16.29 -38.35 55.13
N LYS A 551 15.67 -38.32 56.31
CA LYS A 551 16.27 -37.77 57.52
C LYS A 551 16.82 -38.93 58.35
N THR A 552 18.13 -38.95 58.58
CA THR A 552 18.76 -39.12 59.92
C THR A 552 20.28 -39.13 59.79
N LYS A 553 20.98 -38.68 60.85
CA LYS A 553 22.45 -38.74 60.93
C LYS A 553 22.89 -40.00 61.69
N SER A 554 23.95 -40.65 61.19
CA SER A 554 25.03 -41.36 61.91
C SER A 554 24.71 -42.18 63.19
N PRO A 555 25.19 -43.44 63.27
CA PRO A 555 26.59 -43.63 63.72
C PRO A 555 27.39 -44.70 62.94
N LYS A 556 28.54 -45.12 63.49
CA LYS A 556 29.67 -45.82 62.80
C LYS A 556 29.87 -47.29 63.21
N LYS A 557 30.69 -47.99 62.40
CA LYS A 557 31.48 -49.24 62.65
C LYS A 557 30.76 -50.60 62.44
N GLY A 558 31.36 -51.49 61.63
CA GLY A 558 31.02 -52.93 61.64
C GLY A 558 31.57 -53.81 60.49
N LYS A 559 32.86 -54.21 60.57
CA LYS A 559 33.54 -55.42 60.00
C LYS A 559 33.22 -56.02 58.58
N LYS A 560 34.32 -56.40 57.91
CA LYS A 560 34.56 -57.57 57.00
C LYS A 560 33.80 -58.89 57.39
N PRO A 561 33.73 -59.96 56.55
CA PRO A 561 34.45 -60.23 55.28
C PRO A 561 33.67 -60.90 54.10
N ALA A 562 34.35 -61.05 52.96
CA ALA A 562 34.46 -62.20 52.03
C ALA A 562 33.25 -62.93 51.36
N THR A 563 33.48 -63.26 50.06
CA THR A 563 33.00 -64.44 49.27
C THR A 563 31.48 -64.60 49.01
N GLU A 564 31.03 -65.16 47.88
CA GLU A 564 31.66 -66.09 46.92
C GLU A 564 31.78 -65.56 45.46
N ALA A 565 32.29 -66.41 44.55
CA ALA A 565 32.45 -66.15 43.11
C ALA A 565 31.23 -66.66 42.29
N VAL A 566 31.22 -66.73 40.95
CA VAL A 566 31.97 -67.70 40.11
C VAL A 566 31.99 -67.24 38.63
N ASN A 567 33.17 -67.31 37.99
CA ASN A 567 33.54 -67.41 36.55
C ASN A 567 32.82 -66.56 35.45
N GLY A 568 33.46 -66.10 34.37
CA GLY A 568 34.89 -66.10 33.98
C GLY A 568 35.17 -66.60 32.54
N ALA A 569 36.00 -65.87 31.77
CA ALA A 569 36.68 -66.30 30.51
C ALA A 569 35.77 -66.59 29.27
N SER A 570 36.24 -66.75 28.00
CA SER A 570 37.42 -66.22 27.26
C SER A 570 37.45 -66.63 25.75
N VAL A 571 37.36 -65.66 24.81
CA VAL A 571 38.04 -65.60 23.47
C VAL A 571 37.69 -66.66 22.36
N ILE A 572 38.08 -66.37 21.10
CA ILE A 572 38.15 -67.23 19.85
C ILE A 572 36.83 -67.38 19.04
N ALA A 573 36.48 -66.53 18.05
CA ALA A 573 37.01 -66.33 16.67
C ALA A 573 36.53 -67.30 15.55
N ARG A 574 36.48 -66.79 14.29
CA ARG A 574 36.30 -67.49 12.97
C ARG A 574 34.86 -67.96 12.62
N LYS A 575 34.42 -68.08 11.34
CA LYS A 575 34.96 -67.76 9.98
C LYS A 575 33.75 -67.50 9.02
N GLU A 576 33.82 -66.61 8.01
CA GLU A 576 33.97 -66.89 6.54
C GLU A 576 32.83 -67.74 5.88
N GLU A 577 32.42 -67.60 4.60
CA GLU A 577 32.98 -66.91 3.41
C GLU A 577 31.99 -66.79 2.21
N GLN A 578 32.35 -65.99 1.17
CA GLN A 578 32.07 -66.17 -0.29
C GLN A 578 30.60 -66.18 -0.85
N THR A 579 30.29 -65.86 -2.14
CA THR A 579 31.04 -65.28 -3.30
C THR A 579 30.09 -64.60 -4.34
N ALA A 580 30.70 -63.88 -5.30
CA ALA A 580 30.23 -63.57 -6.67
C ALA A 580 29.03 -62.59 -6.84
N GLN A 581 28.99 -61.60 -7.76
CA GLN A 581 29.40 -61.50 -9.19
C GLN A 581 28.46 -62.26 -10.15
N GLN A 582 28.08 -61.77 -11.34
CA GLN A 582 28.41 -60.54 -12.08
C GLN A 582 27.43 -60.27 -13.24
N SER A 583 27.22 -59.00 -13.63
CA SER A 583 26.88 -58.54 -15.02
C SER A 583 25.55 -59.04 -15.65
N VAL A 584 25.06 -58.59 -16.83
CA VAL A 584 25.49 -57.57 -17.83
C VAL A 584 24.24 -56.72 -18.26
N THR A 585 24.47 -55.53 -18.82
CA THR A 585 23.55 -54.70 -19.65
C THR A 585 23.25 -55.38 -21.04
N PRO A 586 22.52 -54.81 -22.06
CA PRO A 586 22.11 -53.40 -22.25
C PRO A 586 20.81 -53.05 -23.07
N ALA A 587 20.53 -51.73 -23.15
CA ALA A 587 20.16 -50.93 -24.35
C ALA A 587 18.73 -50.87 -24.99
N LYS A 588 18.33 -49.59 -25.21
CA LYS A 588 17.73 -48.95 -26.43
C LYS A 588 16.20 -48.92 -26.68
N ARG A 589 15.70 -47.65 -26.72
CA ARG A 589 14.73 -47.05 -27.68
C ARG A 589 13.25 -47.51 -27.58
N LYS A 590 12.24 -46.72 -27.99
CA LYS A 590 12.17 -45.32 -28.50
C LYS A 590 10.84 -44.67 -28.08
N ALA A 591 10.73 -43.35 -28.22
CA ALA A 591 9.54 -42.53 -27.93
C ALA A 591 8.48 -42.49 -29.05
N ALA A 592 7.24 -42.13 -28.71
CA ALA A 592 6.30 -41.26 -29.46
C ALA A 592 5.09 -40.86 -28.55
N GLU A 593 4.47 -39.70 -28.83
CA GLU A 593 3.07 -39.25 -28.54
C GLU A 593 2.35 -39.67 -27.22
N MET A 594 1.77 -38.81 -26.36
CA MET A 594 1.13 -37.47 -26.50
C MET A 594 -0.09 -37.53 -27.43
N GLU A 595 -1.35 -37.58 -26.98
CA GLU A 595 -2.12 -36.57 -26.22
C GLU A 595 -3.42 -37.19 -25.59
N THR A 596 -4.38 -36.54 -24.90
CA THR A 596 -4.58 -35.18 -24.31
C THR A 596 -5.54 -35.28 -23.10
N GLY A 597 -5.76 -34.18 -22.34
CA GLY A 597 -7.05 -33.93 -21.67
C GLY A 597 -7.01 -33.49 -20.20
N THR A 598 -7.47 -32.27 -19.90
CA THR A 598 -7.68 -31.78 -18.52
C THR A 598 -8.89 -30.83 -18.48
N LYS A 599 -9.70 -30.89 -17.42
CA LYS A 599 -10.91 -30.03 -17.25
C LYS A 599 -10.69 -28.92 -16.22
N LEU A 600 -11.38 -27.80 -16.44
CA LEU A 600 -11.30 -26.58 -15.66
C LEU A 600 -12.05 -26.66 -14.32
N HIS A 601 -11.64 -25.83 -13.37
CA HIS A 601 -12.39 -25.46 -12.16
C HIS A 601 -12.36 -23.93 -12.00
N ASN A 602 -13.35 -23.33 -11.34
CA ASN A 602 -13.61 -21.87 -11.40
C ASN A 602 -13.44 -21.15 -10.03
N THR A 603 -13.24 -19.83 -10.07
CA THR A 603 -12.56 -19.05 -9.03
C THR A 603 -13.19 -17.66 -8.81
N MET A 604 -13.23 -17.16 -7.57
CA MET A 604 -13.25 -15.71 -7.30
C MET A 604 -11.84 -15.17 -7.52
N GLY A 605 -11.65 -14.51 -8.66
CA GLY A 605 -10.35 -14.21 -9.26
C GLY A 605 -9.55 -13.11 -8.57
N ASN A 606 -8.23 -13.27 -8.61
CA ASN A 606 -7.25 -12.21 -8.46
C ASN A 606 -7.13 -11.45 -9.80
N ILE A 607 -6.88 -10.14 -9.80
CA ILE A 607 -6.63 -9.34 -11.02
C ILE A 607 -5.52 -9.94 -11.91
N LEU A 608 -4.50 -10.55 -11.32
CA LEU A 608 -3.45 -11.26 -12.05
C LEU A 608 -3.97 -12.51 -12.78
N GLU A 609 -4.97 -13.20 -12.21
CA GLU A 609 -5.65 -14.35 -12.81
C GLU A 609 -6.60 -13.90 -13.93
N GLU A 610 -7.29 -12.77 -13.78
CA GLU A 610 -8.10 -12.15 -14.84
C GLU A 610 -7.27 -11.76 -16.06
N ILE A 611 -6.10 -11.13 -15.83
CA ILE A 611 -5.15 -10.78 -16.89
C ILE A 611 -4.64 -12.06 -17.57
N ALA A 612 -4.23 -13.07 -16.79
CA ALA A 612 -3.79 -14.36 -17.35
C ALA A 612 -4.92 -15.09 -18.12
N ALA A 613 -6.18 -14.95 -17.71
CA ALA A 613 -7.32 -15.55 -18.41
C ALA A 613 -7.57 -14.84 -19.74
N GLN A 614 -7.56 -13.50 -19.76
CA GLN A 614 -7.69 -12.71 -20.99
C GLN A 614 -6.55 -12.99 -21.96
N ARG A 615 -5.28 -12.98 -21.51
CA ARG A 615 -4.13 -13.23 -22.38
C ARG A 615 -4.16 -14.61 -23.06
N ARG A 616 -4.76 -15.64 -22.44
CA ARG A 616 -4.99 -16.93 -23.11
C ARG A 616 -5.94 -16.81 -24.29
N LEU A 617 -7.00 -16.00 -24.18
CA LEU A 617 -7.93 -15.71 -25.27
C LEU A 617 -7.26 -14.86 -26.36
N ASP A 618 -6.52 -13.82 -25.96
CA ASP A 618 -5.83 -12.92 -26.89
C ASP A 618 -4.78 -13.67 -27.74
N VAL A 619 -3.97 -14.53 -27.11
CA VAL A 619 -2.97 -15.36 -27.79
C VAL A 619 -3.63 -16.42 -28.67
N ALA A 620 -4.74 -17.01 -28.24
CA ALA A 620 -5.51 -17.94 -29.07
C ALA A 620 -6.11 -17.26 -30.32
N ALA A 621 -6.55 -16.00 -30.20
CA ALA A 621 -7.01 -15.20 -31.33
C ALA A 621 -5.85 -14.79 -32.26
N ALA A 622 -4.74 -14.30 -31.71
CA ALA A 622 -3.55 -13.93 -32.49
C ALA A 622 -3.03 -15.12 -33.33
N LYS A 623 -2.95 -16.32 -32.73
CA LYS A 623 -2.59 -17.59 -33.40
C LYS A 623 -3.49 -17.97 -34.58
N GLN A 624 -4.72 -17.46 -34.65
CA GLN A 624 -5.63 -17.66 -35.79
C GLN A 624 -5.42 -16.65 -36.92
N VAL A 625 -4.82 -15.49 -36.62
CA VAL A 625 -4.59 -14.39 -37.58
C VAL A 625 -3.18 -14.43 -38.18
N VAL A 626 -2.17 -14.79 -37.39
CA VAL A 626 -0.75 -14.89 -37.83
C VAL A 626 -0.15 -16.21 -37.37
N SER A 627 0.38 -17.01 -38.29
CA SER A 627 0.98 -18.30 -37.96
C SER A 627 2.38 -18.15 -37.33
N ALA A 628 2.86 -19.21 -36.65
CA ALA A 628 4.22 -19.25 -36.14
C ALA A 628 5.27 -19.18 -37.26
N ASP A 629 4.98 -19.75 -38.42
CA ASP A 629 5.87 -19.71 -39.60
C ASP A 629 5.95 -18.29 -40.19
N ASP A 630 4.86 -17.52 -40.15
CA ASP A 630 4.86 -16.12 -40.59
C ASP A 630 5.56 -15.20 -39.60
N LEU A 631 5.47 -15.49 -38.29
CA LEU A 631 6.33 -14.85 -37.29
C LEU A 631 7.81 -15.21 -37.49
N ALA A 632 8.15 -16.44 -37.86
CA ALA A 632 9.52 -16.84 -38.18
C ALA A 632 10.08 -16.04 -39.38
N LYS A 633 9.33 -15.94 -40.48
CA LYS A 633 9.67 -15.09 -41.64
C LYS A 633 9.81 -13.61 -41.24
N LYS A 634 8.94 -13.12 -40.34
CA LYS A 634 9.04 -11.74 -39.83
C LYS A 634 10.26 -11.54 -38.92
N ILE A 635 10.70 -12.55 -38.16
CA ILE A 635 11.98 -12.54 -37.43
C ILE A 635 13.13 -12.44 -38.43
N GLU A 636 13.22 -13.34 -39.42
CA GLU A 636 14.28 -13.30 -40.45
C GLU A 636 14.38 -11.92 -41.13
N HIS A 637 13.24 -11.32 -41.49
CA HIS A 637 13.19 -9.97 -42.02
C HIS A 637 13.67 -8.91 -41.01
N THR A 638 13.15 -8.93 -39.78
CA THR A 638 13.52 -8.01 -38.69
C THR A 638 15.01 -8.08 -38.39
N GLU A 639 15.62 -9.27 -38.42
CA GLU A 639 17.06 -9.43 -38.20
C GLU A 639 17.90 -9.02 -39.42
N SER A 640 17.37 -9.12 -40.64
CA SER A 640 18.01 -8.58 -41.85
C SER A 640 18.07 -7.04 -41.88
N VAL A 641 17.13 -6.37 -41.21
CA VAL A 641 17.02 -4.89 -41.17
C VAL A 641 17.68 -4.30 -39.91
N TYR A 642 17.41 -4.89 -38.74
CA TYR A 642 17.76 -4.35 -37.41
C TYR A 642 18.78 -5.22 -36.66
N GLY A 643 19.34 -6.25 -37.29
CA GLY A 643 20.29 -7.18 -36.68
C GLY A 643 19.70 -8.07 -35.58
N SER A 644 20.56 -8.91 -35.01
CA SER A 644 20.25 -9.77 -33.86
C SER A 644 19.85 -8.96 -32.62
N ALA A 645 19.15 -9.61 -31.68
CA ALA A 645 18.86 -9.03 -30.37
C ALA A 645 20.15 -8.55 -29.66
N LEU A 646 20.07 -7.41 -28.96
CA LEU A 646 21.16 -6.94 -28.10
C LEU A 646 21.37 -7.91 -26.95
N ARG A 647 22.64 -8.17 -26.64
CA ARG A 647 23.05 -8.92 -25.45
C ARG A 647 22.84 -8.04 -24.22
N VAL A 648 21.64 -8.09 -23.66
CA VAL A 648 21.15 -7.17 -22.63
C VAL A 648 22.13 -7.05 -21.45
N LEU A 649 22.65 -8.17 -20.93
CA LEU A 649 23.64 -8.15 -19.85
C LEU A 649 24.92 -7.38 -20.21
N GLU A 650 25.33 -7.32 -21.47
CA GLU A 650 26.49 -6.52 -21.91
C GLU A 650 26.12 -5.03 -22.02
N ARG A 651 24.93 -4.70 -22.56
CA ARG A 651 24.39 -3.33 -22.60
C ARG A 651 24.24 -2.71 -21.21
N LEU A 652 23.79 -3.51 -20.23
CA LEU A 652 23.60 -3.11 -18.84
C LEU A 652 24.91 -3.00 -18.04
N ASN A 653 25.99 -3.67 -18.49
CA ASN A 653 27.31 -3.63 -17.86
C ASN A 653 28.30 -2.68 -18.57
N ALA A 654 27.86 -1.98 -19.61
CA ALA A 654 28.67 -1.00 -20.32
C ALA A 654 28.97 0.23 -19.42
N PRO A 655 30.08 0.97 -19.67
CA PRO A 655 30.41 2.16 -18.88
C PRO A 655 29.29 3.20 -18.88
N THR A 656 29.03 3.75 -17.71
CA THR A 656 28.10 4.86 -17.47
C THR A 656 28.77 6.20 -17.80
N LYS A 657 28.00 7.31 -17.77
CA LYS A 657 28.56 8.66 -17.93
C LYS A 657 29.44 8.99 -16.71
N GLU A 658 30.52 9.75 -16.91
CA GLU A 658 31.38 10.14 -15.77
C GLU A 658 30.55 10.90 -14.72
N GLY A 659 30.65 10.50 -13.46
CA GLY A 659 29.85 11.06 -12.38
C GLY A 659 28.40 10.58 -12.34
N TRP A 660 28.06 9.46 -12.98
CA TRP A 660 26.77 8.77 -12.83
C TRP A 660 26.95 7.42 -12.10
N SER A 661 25.92 7.00 -11.37
CA SER A 661 25.82 5.69 -10.71
C SER A 661 25.96 4.53 -11.68
N ASP A 662 26.49 3.40 -11.22
CA ASP A 662 26.64 2.15 -11.98
C ASP A 662 25.31 1.40 -12.18
N VAL A 663 24.18 1.99 -11.75
CA VAL A 663 22.83 1.43 -11.88
C VAL A 663 22.25 1.75 -13.26
N ALA A 664 21.98 0.71 -14.05
CA ALA A 664 21.37 0.84 -15.36
C ALA A 664 19.86 1.17 -15.29
N LEU A 665 19.43 2.23 -16.00
CA LEU A 665 18.02 2.64 -16.04
C LEU A 665 17.25 1.91 -17.14
N ALA A 666 16.18 1.22 -16.75
CA ALA A 666 15.07 0.83 -17.61
C ALA A 666 13.94 1.87 -17.51
N ALA A 667 13.75 2.69 -18.54
CA ALA A 667 12.69 3.69 -18.58
C ALA A 667 11.41 3.09 -19.19
N GLU A 668 10.28 3.19 -18.48
CA GLU A 668 9.01 2.56 -18.86
C GLU A 668 8.06 3.55 -19.57
N PHE A 669 7.48 3.11 -20.69
CA PHE A 669 6.41 3.79 -21.42
C PHE A 669 5.09 3.02 -21.25
N LYS A 670 4.04 3.71 -20.77
CA LYS A 670 2.70 3.15 -20.55
C LYS A 670 1.61 4.21 -20.65
N ARG A 671 0.53 3.93 -21.38
CA ARG A 671 -0.62 4.86 -21.47
C ARG A 671 -1.53 4.76 -20.25
N ALA A 672 -1.71 3.55 -19.70
CA ALA A 672 -2.59 3.27 -18.56
C ALA A 672 -1.98 2.26 -17.55
N SER A 673 -2.69 1.98 -16.46
CA SER A 673 -2.46 0.79 -15.61
C SER A 673 -3.70 0.40 -14.79
N PRO A 674 -3.88 -0.89 -14.41
CA PRO A 674 -4.98 -1.33 -13.54
C PRO A 674 -5.16 -0.52 -12.25
N SER A 675 -4.04 -0.07 -11.67
CA SER A 675 -4.02 0.61 -10.37
C SER A 675 -4.35 2.10 -10.40
N LYS A 676 -4.41 2.71 -11.59
CA LYS A 676 -4.54 4.18 -11.76
C LYS A 676 -5.42 4.64 -12.93
N GLY A 677 -5.92 3.73 -13.76
CA GLY A 677 -6.59 4.10 -15.00
C GLY A 677 -5.60 4.68 -16.00
N ASP A 678 -6.05 5.67 -16.77
CA ASP A 678 -5.24 6.38 -17.75
C ASP A 678 -4.21 7.30 -17.07
N ILE A 679 -2.99 7.31 -17.62
CA ILE A 679 -1.82 8.05 -17.10
C ILE A 679 -1.35 9.07 -18.13
N ALA A 680 -1.30 8.66 -19.40
CA ALA A 680 -0.54 9.33 -20.46
C ALA A 680 -1.02 8.88 -21.85
N THR A 681 -2.31 9.02 -22.16
CA THR A 681 -2.86 8.62 -23.48
C THR A 681 -2.39 9.54 -24.61
N GLU A 682 -2.24 10.84 -24.33
CA GLU A 682 -1.90 11.87 -25.32
C GLU A 682 -0.39 12.03 -25.57
N LEU A 683 0.47 11.29 -24.85
CA LEU A 683 1.93 11.44 -24.96
C LEU A 683 2.46 10.71 -26.21
N ASN A 684 3.21 11.44 -27.05
CA ASN A 684 3.84 10.89 -28.24
C ASN A 684 4.93 9.87 -27.85
N LEU A 685 4.74 8.62 -28.28
CA LEU A 685 5.66 7.52 -28.01
C LEU A 685 7.07 7.82 -28.56
N SER A 686 7.17 8.31 -29.79
CA SER A 686 8.47 8.52 -30.44
C SER A 686 9.28 9.61 -29.73
N GLU A 687 8.63 10.69 -29.31
CA GLU A 687 9.25 11.77 -28.53
C GLU A 687 9.71 11.27 -27.15
N GLN A 688 8.85 10.52 -26.43
CA GLN A 688 9.17 9.99 -25.11
C GLN A 688 10.32 8.97 -25.16
N VAL A 689 10.31 8.06 -26.15
CA VAL A 689 11.37 7.06 -26.38
C VAL A 689 12.69 7.74 -26.76
N GLN A 690 12.66 8.73 -27.66
CA GLN A 690 13.82 9.54 -28.03
C GLN A 690 14.40 10.29 -26.81
N ALA A 691 13.54 10.86 -25.96
CA ALA A 691 13.95 11.55 -24.74
C ALA A 691 14.59 10.59 -23.72
N TYR A 692 14.00 9.42 -23.45
CA TYR A 692 14.58 8.40 -22.59
C TYR A 692 15.96 7.93 -23.08
N ALA A 693 16.10 7.68 -24.39
CA ALA A 693 17.36 7.25 -24.98
C ALA A 693 18.44 8.35 -24.93
N ASN A 694 18.09 9.59 -25.26
CA ASN A 694 18.99 10.75 -25.18
C ASN A 694 19.43 11.05 -23.73
N ALA A 695 18.52 10.93 -22.77
CA ALA A 695 18.82 11.10 -21.35
C ALA A 695 19.84 10.05 -20.86
N GLY A 696 19.79 8.83 -21.41
CA GLY A 696 20.77 7.77 -21.16
C GLY A 696 20.19 6.52 -20.50
N ALA A 697 18.90 6.22 -20.74
CA ALA A 697 18.34 4.92 -20.36
C ALA A 697 19.12 3.78 -21.04
N SER A 698 19.49 2.75 -20.29
CA SER A 698 20.16 1.54 -20.80
C SER A 698 19.17 0.57 -21.45
N MET A 699 17.89 0.68 -21.09
CA MET A 699 16.78 -0.13 -21.57
C MET A 699 15.52 0.74 -21.67
N ILE A 700 14.68 0.49 -22.66
CA ILE A 700 13.34 1.08 -22.77
C ILE A 700 12.31 -0.05 -22.68
N SER A 701 11.40 0.08 -21.72
CA SER A 701 10.37 -0.90 -21.41
C SER A 701 9.04 -0.43 -21.99
N VAL A 702 8.51 -1.16 -22.97
CA VAL A 702 7.27 -0.84 -23.66
C VAL A 702 6.18 -1.79 -23.18
N LEU A 703 5.09 -1.26 -22.65
CA LEU A 703 3.90 -2.04 -22.36
C LEU A 703 3.22 -2.44 -23.67
N THR A 704 3.04 -3.73 -23.91
CA THR A 704 2.36 -4.25 -25.12
C THR A 704 1.00 -4.89 -24.84
N GLU A 705 0.51 -4.80 -23.60
CA GLU A 705 -0.77 -5.35 -23.17
C GLU A 705 -1.92 -4.37 -23.52
N PRO A 706 -2.96 -4.80 -24.27
CA PRO A 706 -3.93 -3.89 -24.86
C PRO A 706 -5.07 -3.44 -23.94
N LYS A 707 -5.54 -4.27 -23.00
CA LYS A 707 -6.83 -4.08 -22.32
C LYS A 707 -6.73 -3.24 -21.04
N TRP A 708 -5.67 -3.41 -20.25
CA TRP A 708 -5.45 -2.71 -18.98
C TRP A 708 -4.32 -1.68 -19.04
N PHE A 709 -3.33 -1.84 -19.94
CA PHE A 709 -2.21 -0.91 -20.11
C PHE A 709 -2.30 -0.05 -21.38
N LYS A 710 -3.21 -0.37 -22.31
CA LYS A 710 -3.44 0.33 -23.60
C LYS A 710 -2.17 0.42 -24.46
N GLY A 711 -1.42 -0.67 -24.52
CA GLY A 711 -0.24 -0.85 -25.38
C GLY A 711 -0.49 -1.79 -26.56
N SER A 712 0.47 -1.89 -27.47
CA SER A 712 0.43 -2.74 -28.67
C SER A 712 1.81 -3.28 -29.03
N LEU A 713 1.89 -4.19 -30.01
CA LEU A 713 3.18 -4.61 -30.60
C LEU A 713 3.77 -3.55 -31.53
N ASP A 714 2.94 -2.74 -32.17
CA ASP A 714 3.38 -1.67 -33.07
C ASP A 714 4.04 -0.51 -32.30
N ASP A 715 3.57 -0.23 -31.08
CA ASP A 715 4.26 0.66 -30.12
C ASP A 715 5.71 0.23 -29.87
N MET A 716 5.96 -1.08 -29.80
CA MET A 716 7.28 -1.64 -29.56
C MET A 716 8.17 -1.60 -30.81
N MET A 717 7.60 -1.80 -32.01
CA MET A 717 8.33 -1.61 -33.26
C MET A 717 8.71 -0.14 -33.45
N ALA A 718 7.77 0.79 -33.26
CA ALA A 718 8.04 2.23 -33.31
C ALA A 718 9.10 2.66 -32.28
N ALA A 719 9.06 2.09 -31.06
CA ALA A 719 10.10 2.32 -30.06
C ALA A 719 11.48 1.79 -30.47
N ARG A 720 11.54 0.67 -31.23
CA ARG A 720 12.79 0.14 -31.78
C ARG A 720 13.33 1.01 -32.91
N GLU A 721 12.47 1.42 -33.85
CA GLU A 721 12.81 2.25 -35.01
C GLU A 721 13.43 3.59 -34.59
N VAL A 722 12.87 4.25 -33.57
CA VAL A 722 13.36 5.52 -33.02
C VAL A 722 14.81 5.41 -32.49
N VAL A 723 15.21 4.27 -31.94
CA VAL A 723 16.54 4.12 -31.32
C VAL A 723 17.59 3.48 -32.23
N GLU A 724 17.22 3.07 -33.45
CA GLU A 724 18.13 2.28 -34.31
C GLU A 724 19.39 3.03 -34.73
N GLY A 725 19.27 4.33 -35.02
CA GLY A 725 20.40 5.18 -35.41
C GLY A 725 21.42 5.45 -34.30
N MET A 726 21.22 4.93 -33.08
CA MET A 726 22.10 5.21 -31.94
C MET A 726 23.22 4.17 -31.80
N SER A 727 24.47 4.65 -31.88
CA SER A 727 25.69 3.86 -31.63
C SER A 727 25.76 3.19 -30.26
N GLN A 728 24.95 3.63 -29.30
CA GLN A 728 24.80 3.06 -27.96
C GLN A 728 23.32 2.88 -27.58
N ARG A 729 22.46 2.45 -28.52
CA ARG A 729 21.02 2.32 -28.30
C ARG A 729 20.65 1.53 -27.02
N PRO A 730 19.55 1.89 -26.33
CA PRO A 730 18.97 1.06 -25.28
C PRO A 730 18.49 -0.30 -25.82
N ALA A 731 18.42 -1.28 -24.93
CA ALA A 731 17.71 -2.54 -25.19
C ALA A 731 16.18 -2.32 -25.12
N ILE A 732 15.41 -2.91 -26.04
CA ILE A 732 13.95 -2.88 -26.02
C ILE A 732 13.41 -4.07 -25.20
N LEU A 733 12.65 -3.77 -24.14
CA LEU A 733 11.99 -4.75 -23.29
C LEU A 733 10.48 -4.80 -23.58
N ARG A 734 9.99 -5.94 -24.11
CA ARG A 734 8.56 -6.24 -24.13
C ARG A 734 8.07 -6.46 -22.70
N LYS A 735 7.24 -5.55 -22.20
CA LYS A 735 6.60 -5.66 -20.89
C LYS A 735 5.15 -6.07 -21.07
N ASP A 736 4.90 -7.35 -20.84
CA ASP A 736 3.64 -8.03 -21.09
C ASP A 736 3.51 -9.21 -20.12
N PHE A 737 2.33 -9.81 -20.08
CA PHE A 737 2.02 -11.01 -19.33
C PHE A 737 2.26 -12.19 -20.28
N ILE A 738 3.53 -12.59 -20.40
CA ILE A 738 3.99 -13.69 -21.25
C ILE A 738 3.63 -15.03 -20.61
N ILE A 739 2.87 -15.85 -21.33
CA ILE A 739 2.39 -17.17 -20.88
C ILE A 739 2.51 -18.27 -21.93
N ASP A 740 3.00 -17.94 -23.14
CA ASP A 740 3.04 -18.83 -24.30
C ASP A 740 4.26 -18.51 -25.19
N VAL A 741 4.91 -19.54 -25.73
CA VAL A 741 6.06 -19.43 -26.65
C VAL A 741 5.77 -18.54 -27.86
N TYR A 742 4.52 -18.50 -28.33
CA TYR A 742 4.10 -17.62 -29.42
C TYR A 742 4.32 -16.12 -29.11
N GLN A 743 4.16 -15.70 -27.85
CA GLN A 743 4.46 -14.32 -27.45
C GLN A 743 5.97 -14.01 -27.46
N LEU A 744 6.83 -15.03 -27.42
CA LEU A 744 8.28 -14.85 -27.61
C LEU A 744 8.62 -14.68 -29.10
N LEU A 745 7.94 -15.41 -29.98
CA LEU A 745 8.04 -15.22 -31.44
C LEU A 745 7.53 -13.82 -31.84
N GLU A 746 6.36 -13.40 -31.33
CA GLU A 746 5.87 -12.01 -31.45
C GLU A 746 6.93 -11.01 -30.95
N ALA A 747 7.50 -11.22 -29.76
CA ALA A 747 8.44 -10.27 -29.18
C ALA A 747 9.66 -10.04 -30.09
N ARG A 748 10.24 -11.12 -30.61
CA ARG A 748 11.40 -11.03 -31.51
C ARG A 748 11.01 -10.48 -32.89
N ALA A 749 9.84 -10.87 -33.42
CA ALA A 749 9.31 -10.37 -34.69
C ALA A 749 8.99 -8.86 -34.69
N TYR A 750 8.82 -8.25 -33.51
CA TYR A 750 8.63 -6.80 -33.32
C TYR A 750 9.85 -6.15 -32.61
N GLY A 751 11.04 -6.73 -32.80
CA GLY A 751 12.31 -6.05 -32.54
C GLY A 751 12.83 -6.07 -31.09
N ALA A 752 12.16 -6.77 -30.16
CA ALA A 752 12.56 -6.82 -28.76
C ALA A 752 13.94 -7.48 -28.55
N ASP A 753 14.70 -6.95 -27.59
CA ASP A 753 15.95 -7.53 -27.09
C ASP A 753 15.73 -8.28 -25.76
N CYS A 754 14.68 -7.92 -25.03
CA CYS A 754 14.34 -8.44 -23.71
C CYS A 754 12.83 -8.70 -23.57
N VAL A 755 12.45 -9.69 -22.75
CA VAL A 755 11.06 -9.99 -22.38
C VAL A 755 10.90 -10.11 -20.88
N LEU A 756 9.73 -9.74 -20.35
CA LEU A 756 9.36 -9.96 -18.95
C LEU A 756 8.73 -11.35 -18.77
N LEU A 757 9.24 -12.16 -17.84
CA LEU A 757 8.63 -13.43 -17.42
C LEU A 757 8.31 -13.36 -15.92
N ILE A 758 7.04 -13.48 -15.53
CA ILE A 758 6.60 -13.24 -14.15
C ILE A 758 6.39 -14.59 -13.44
N VAL A 759 7.14 -14.87 -12.37
CA VAL A 759 7.06 -16.16 -11.65
C VAL A 759 5.65 -16.38 -11.06
N ALA A 760 4.99 -15.32 -10.61
CA ALA A 760 3.62 -15.36 -10.11
C ALA A 760 2.54 -15.80 -11.13
N LEU A 761 2.89 -15.99 -12.42
CA LEU A 761 1.99 -16.43 -13.51
C LEU A 761 2.28 -17.84 -14.04
N LEU A 762 3.48 -18.37 -13.80
CA LEU A 762 4.05 -19.49 -14.56
C LEU A 762 4.34 -20.68 -13.64
N SER A 763 4.15 -21.90 -14.14
CA SER A 763 4.76 -23.07 -13.47
C SER A 763 6.29 -23.02 -13.62
N GLN A 764 7.01 -23.76 -12.77
CA GLN A 764 8.47 -23.82 -12.86
C GLN A 764 8.94 -24.41 -14.20
N GLU A 765 8.19 -25.38 -14.74
CA GLU A 765 8.43 -26.00 -16.03
C GLU A 765 8.22 -25.00 -17.18
N GLN A 766 7.11 -24.25 -17.16
CA GLN A 766 6.84 -23.19 -18.15
C GLN A 766 7.88 -22.08 -18.08
N LEU A 767 8.34 -21.71 -16.89
CA LEU A 767 9.38 -20.70 -16.71
C LEU A 767 10.72 -21.17 -17.31
N ILE A 768 11.09 -22.45 -17.12
CA ILE A 768 12.28 -23.05 -17.76
C ILE A 768 12.14 -23.02 -19.29
N GLU A 769 11.01 -23.49 -19.83
CA GLU A 769 10.73 -23.50 -21.27
C GLU A 769 10.82 -22.09 -21.88
N LEU A 770 10.11 -21.11 -21.30
CA LEU A 770 10.08 -19.75 -21.81
C LEU A 770 11.45 -19.05 -21.69
N ILE A 771 12.23 -19.32 -20.64
CA ILE A 771 13.60 -18.82 -20.51
C ILE A 771 14.50 -19.40 -21.61
N ASP A 772 14.46 -20.72 -21.86
CA ASP A 772 15.35 -21.35 -22.84
C ASP A 772 14.92 -21.04 -24.29
N VAL A 773 13.62 -20.91 -24.58
CA VAL A 773 13.15 -20.39 -25.88
C VAL A 773 13.55 -18.92 -26.06
N THR A 774 13.45 -18.07 -25.03
CA THR A 774 13.92 -16.67 -25.09
C THR A 774 15.41 -16.61 -25.47
N ARG A 775 16.24 -17.47 -24.87
CA ARG A 775 17.68 -17.59 -25.18
C ARG A 775 17.93 -18.06 -26.61
N ASN A 776 17.15 -19.04 -27.09
CA ASN A 776 17.27 -19.57 -28.46
C ASN A 776 16.90 -18.53 -29.53
N LEU A 777 16.01 -17.58 -29.19
CA LEU A 777 15.69 -16.40 -30.00
C LEU A 777 16.68 -15.23 -29.80
N GLY A 778 17.82 -15.45 -29.13
CA GLY A 778 18.87 -14.45 -28.88
C GLY A 778 18.51 -13.39 -27.83
N MET A 779 17.28 -13.35 -27.34
CA MET A 779 16.79 -12.37 -26.37
C MET A 779 17.23 -12.71 -24.93
N SER A 780 17.05 -11.76 -24.02
CA SER A 780 17.19 -11.98 -22.58
C SER A 780 15.85 -12.00 -21.85
N ALA A 781 15.68 -12.90 -20.88
CA ALA A 781 14.52 -12.90 -19.98
C ALA A 781 14.83 -12.09 -18.71
N LEU A 782 14.04 -11.04 -18.44
CA LEU A 782 13.95 -10.40 -17.13
C LEU A 782 12.90 -11.17 -16.33
N VAL A 783 13.34 -11.92 -15.31
CA VAL A 783 12.45 -12.77 -14.51
C VAL A 783 11.96 -12.00 -13.29
N GLU A 784 10.66 -11.71 -13.23
CA GLU A 784 10.03 -10.92 -12.16
C GLU A 784 9.59 -11.79 -10.98
N VAL A 785 10.01 -11.39 -9.77
CA VAL A 785 9.69 -12.01 -8.48
C VAL A 785 9.19 -10.98 -7.47
N ASN A 786 8.28 -11.36 -6.57
CA ASN A 786 7.84 -10.50 -5.45
C ASN A 786 8.34 -10.96 -4.07
N SER A 787 9.02 -12.11 -3.99
CA SER A 787 9.32 -12.80 -2.72
C SER A 787 10.53 -13.75 -2.84
N VAL A 788 11.06 -14.19 -1.69
CA VAL A 788 12.17 -15.16 -1.63
C VAL A 788 11.74 -16.53 -2.15
N GLN A 789 10.48 -16.90 -2.00
CA GLN A 789 9.90 -18.13 -2.54
C GLN A 789 9.85 -18.10 -4.08
N GLU A 790 9.48 -16.96 -4.67
CA GLU A 790 9.50 -16.77 -6.13
C GLU A 790 10.94 -16.64 -6.66
N LEU A 791 11.88 -16.10 -5.87
CA LEU A 791 13.33 -16.14 -6.17
C LEU A 791 13.85 -17.58 -6.29
N ASP A 792 13.51 -18.49 -5.37
CA ASP A 792 14.00 -19.87 -5.42
C ASP A 792 13.55 -20.60 -6.70
N ILE A 793 12.32 -20.33 -7.18
CA ILE A 793 11.81 -20.84 -8.46
C ILE A 793 12.60 -20.23 -9.64
N ALA A 794 12.87 -18.92 -9.62
CA ALA A 794 13.67 -18.25 -10.65
C ALA A 794 15.12 -18.77 -10.71
N LEU A 795 15.76 -19.00 -9.56
CA LEU A 795 17.10 -19.59 -9.47
C LEU A 795 17.12 -21.05 -9.96
N ALA A 796 16.12 -21.85 -9.60
CA ALA A 796 15.96 -23.21 -10.11
C ALA A 796 15.76 -23.24 -11.65
N ALA A 797 15.05 -22.26 -12.19
CA ALA A 797 14.92 -22.02 -13.63
C ALA A 797 16.16 -21.35 -14.29
N ARG A 798 17.26 -21.20 -13.54
CA ARG A 798 18.54 -20.63 -14.00
C ARG A 798 18.42 -19.20 -14.50
N ALA A 799 17.56 -18.38 -13.92
CA ALA A 799 17.48 -16.95 -14.20
C ALA A 799 18.79 -16.24 -13.79
N ARG A 800 19.32 -15.38 -14.67
CA ARG A 800 20.48 -14.52 -14.38
C ARG A 800 20.15 -13.03 -14.27
N LEU A 801 19.03 -12.61 -14.84
CA LEU A 801 18.51 -11.24 -14.80
C LEU A 801 17.18 -11.30 -14.05
N ILE A 802 17.17 -10.85 -12.80
CA ILE A 802 16.03 -10.98 -11.89
C ILE A 802 15.53 -9.58 -11.53
N GLY A 803 14.26 -9.31 -11.80
CA GLY A 803 13.57 -8.10 -11.40
C GLY A 803 12.75 -8.33 -10.14
N VAL A 804 12.98 -7.51 -9.10
CA VAL A 804 12.19 -7.59 -7.87
C VAL A 804 11.10 -6.54 -7.92
N ASN A 805 9.85 -6.98 -8.01
CA ASN A 805 8.72 -6.06 -7.96
C ASN A 805 8.41 -5.69 -6.53
N ASN A 806 8.83 -4.48 -6.13
CA ASN A 806 8.50 -3.91 -4.82
C ASN A 806 6.99 -3.62 -4.68
N ARG A 807 6.17 -3.85 -5.71
CA ARG A 807 4.71 -3.90 -5.63
C ARG A 807 4.21 -5.34 -5.75
N ASP A 808 3.47 -5.80 -4.76
CA ASP A 808 2.73 -7.06 -4.89
C ASP A 808 1.60 -6.92 -5.92
N LEU A 809 1.65 -7.70 -7.00
CA LEU A 809 0.62 -7.71 -8.04
C LEU A 809 -0.72 -8.30 -7.58
N ARG A 810 -0.75 -9.02 -6.44
CA ARG A 810 -1.97 -9.63 -5.89
C ARG A 810 -2.76 -8.69 -4.96
N THR A 811 -2.10 -7.72 -4.32
CA THR A 811 -2.74 -6.75 -3.37
C THR A 811 -2.46 -5.28 -3.67
N PHE A 812 -1.65 -4.97 -4.69
CA PHE A 812 -1.12 -3.64 -5.06
C PHE A 812 -0.36 -2.87 -3.98
N LYS A 813 -0.14 -3.44 -2.79
CA LYS A 813 0.73 -2.86 -1.75
C LYS A 813 2.16 -2.71 -2.27
N VAL A 814 2.84 -1.66 -1.84
CA VAL A 814 4.25 -1.40 -2.15
C VAL A 814 5.07 -1.55 -0.89
N ASP A 815 6.12 -2.36 -0.97
CA ASP A 815 7.10 -2.60 0.08
C ASP A 815 8.50 -2.41 -0.50
N MET A 816 9.12 -1.29 -0.12
CA MET A 816 10.43 -0.85 -0.61
C MET A 816 11.60 -1.68 -0.05
N ASN A 817 11.37 -2.65 0.84
CA ASN A 817 12.41 -3.56 1.35
C ASN A 817 12.47 -4.88 0.56
N THR A 818 11.48 -5.18 -0.28
CA THR A 818 11.41 -6.44 -1.04
C THR A 818 12.68 -6.73 -1.83
N THR A 819 13.25 -5.73 -2.50
CA THR A 819 14.54 -5.88 -3.22
C THR A 819 15.72 -6.18 -2.29
N ALA A 820 15.75 -5.62 -1.08
CA ALA A 820 16.81 -5.89 -0.10
C ALA A 820 16.74 -7.35 0.37
N ARG A 821 15.56 -7.82 0.81
CA ARG A 821 15.34 -9.21 1.24
C ARG A 821 15.71 -10.22 0.15
N VAL A 822 15.38 -9.94 -1.12
CA VAL A 822 15.76 -10.80 -2.25
C VAL A 822 17.26 -10.76 -2.52
N ALA A 823 17.91 -9.60 -2.39
CA ALA A 823 19.37 -9.49 -2.55
C ALA A 823 20.13 -10.25 -1.45
N ASP A 824 19.70 -10.14 -0.20
CA ASP A 824 20.32 -10.84 0.93
C ASP A 824 20.07 -12.36 0.85
N ALA A 825 18.87 -12.79 0.43
CA ALA A 825 18.60 -14.20 0.12
C ALA A 825 19.51 -14.78 -0.97
N ILE A 826 19.93 -13.98 -1.96
CA ILE A 826 20.93 -14.38 -2.97
C ILE A 826 22.32 -14.55 -2.32
N ARG A 827 22.73 -13.62 -1.44
CA ARG A 827 23.99 -13.70 -0.68
C ARG A 827 24.05 -14.94 0.22
N GLU A 828 22.99 -15.21 0.97
CA GLU A 828 22.86 -16.40 1.85
C GLU A 828 23.05 -17.72 1.10
N ARG A 829 22.66 -17.77 -0.18
CA ARG A 829 22.83 -18.94 -1.06
C ARG A 829 24.24 -19.06 -1.65
N GLY A 830 25.17 -18.20 -1.24
CA GLY A 830 26.55 -18.15 -1.75
C GLY A 830 26.66 -17.63 -3.19
N LEU A 831 25.63 -16.95 -3.70
CA LEU A 831 25.59 -16.45 -5.07
C LEU A 831 26.04 -14.99 -5.14
N SER A 832 26.94 -14.68 -6.07
CA SER A 832 27.39 -13.30 -6.31
C SER A 832 26.30 -12.45 -6.97
N LEU A 833 26.18 -11.19 -6.55
CA LEU A 833 25.40 -10.16 -7.23
C LEU A 833 26.28 -9.39 -8.23
N GLY A 834 25.73 -9.03 -9.39
CA GLY A 834 26.42 -8.28 -10.44
C GLY A 834 26.88 -9.13 -11.64
N ARG A 835 27.96 -8.68 -12.30
CA ARG A 835 28.46 -9.19 -13.61
C ARG A 835 28.54 -10.71 -13.71
N ASP A 836 29.23 -11.33 -12.77
CA ASP A 836 29.61 -12.74 -12.85
C ASP A 836 28.58 -13.69 -12.24
N GLY A 837 27.51 -13.15 -11.64
CA GLY A 837 26.45 -13.91 -10.98
C GLY A 837 25.05 -13.47 -11.41
N VAL A 838 24.21 -13.08 -10.44
CA VAL A 838 22.84 -12.62 -10.65
C VAL A 838 22.82 -11.09 -10.78
N THR A 839 22.30 -10.59 -11.90
CA THR A 839 22.04 -9.16 -12.11
C THR A 839 20.63 -8.84 -11.59
N LEU A 840 20.56 -8.07 -10.51
CA LEU A 840 19.32 -7.74 -9.81
C LEU A 840 18.80 -6.35 -10.22
N PHE A 841 17.49 -6.27 -10.50
CA PHE A 841 16.78 -5.04 -10.85
C PHE A 841 15.74 -4.69 -9.79
N ALA A 842 15.68 -3.43 -9.34
CA ALA A 842 14.59 -2.94 -8.51
C ALA A 842 13.45 -2.42 -9.40
N LEU A 843 12.26 -3.01 -9.29
CA LEU A 843 11.07 -2.59 -10.06
C LEU A 843 10.02 -1.97 -9.11
N SER A 844 9.25 -1.00 -9.61
CA SER A 844 8.23 -0.24 -8.87
C SER A 844 8.77 0.64 -7.71
N GLY A 845 8.00 1.68 -7.38
CA GLY A 845 8.17 2.48 -6.15
C GLY A 845 9.18 3.64 -6.22
N ILE A 846 10.22 3.52 -7.05
CA ILE A 846 11.34 4.47 -7.20
C ILE A 846 10.86 5.87 -7.64
N ARG A 847 11.29 6.91 -6.92
CA ARG A 847 10.91 8.32 -7.12
C ARG A 847 12.04 9.34 -6.87
N SER A 848 13.21 8.91 -6.40
CA SER A 848 14.28 9.80 -5.96
C SER A 848 15.65 9.14 -6.06
N HIS A 849 16.71 9.96 -6.09
CA HIS A 849 18.09 9.47 -6.01
C HIS A 849 18.35 8.64 -4.74
N ALA A 850 17.68 8.96 -3.62
CA ALA A 850 17.78 8.20 -2.38
C ALA A 850 17.25 6.76 -2.52
N ASP A 851 16.21 6.54 -3.34
CA ASP A 851 15.75 5.17 -3.68
C ASP A 851 16.82 4.43 -4.51
N VAL A 852 17.47 5.13 -5.46
CA VAL A 852 18.52 4.55 -6.31
C VAL A 852 19.73 4.14 -5.47
N ILE A 853 20.25 5.04 -4.60
CA ILE A 853 21.32 4.72 -3.64
C ILE A 853 20.94 3.52 -2.76
N LYS A 854 19.70 3.45 -2.26
CA LYS A 854 19.25 2.31 -1.43
C LYS A 854 19.40 0.99 -2.20
N TYR A 855 18.88 0.93 -3.42
CA TYR A 855 18.92 -0.32 -4.20
C TYR A 855 20.33 -0.65 -4.71
N GLU A 856 21.15 0.35 -5.07
CA GLU A 856 22.56 0.19 -5.41
C GLU A 856 23.36 -0.46 -4.27
N ARG A 857 23.20 0.06 -3.03
CA ARG A 857 23.79 -0.51 -1.80
C ARG A 857 23.29 -1.91 -1.49
N CYS A 858 22.01 -2.19 -1.72
CA CYS A 858 21.48 -3.56 -1.62
C CYS A 858 22.08 -4.50 -2.69
N GLY A 859 22.80 -4.01 -3.69
CA GLY A 859 23.46 -4.80 -4.73
C GLY A 859 22.67 -4.90 -6.05
N ALA A 860 21.65 -4.06 -6.24
CA ALA A 860 21.01 -3.91 -7.54
C ALA A 860 21.99 -3.30 -8.56
N ARG A 861 21.81 -3.66 -9.83
CA ARG A 861 22.54 -3.09 -10.98
C ARG A 861 21.61 -2.54 -12.06
N GLY A 862 20.30 -2.51 -11.78
CA GLY A 862 19.38 -1.71 -12.57
C GLY A 862 18.11 -1.35 -11.82
N ILE A 863 17.37 -0.40 -12.39
CA ILE A 863 16.10 0.12 -11.88
C ILE A 863 15.09 0.21 -13.02
N LEU A 864 13.82 -0.11 -12.75
CA LEU A 864 12.72 0.14 -13.71
C LEU A 864 11.84 1.27 -13.19
N VAL A 865 11.89 2.41 -13.89
CA VAL A 865 11.19 3.64 -13.53
C VAL A 865 10.23 4.04 -14.63
N GLY A 866 8.94 4.18 -14.28
CA GLY A 866 7.88 4.55 -15.22
C GLY A 866 7.09 5.76 -14.77
N GLU A 867 6.20 5.60 -13.79
CA GLU A 867 5.25 6.65 -13.39
C GLU A 867 5.92 7.99 -13.02
N TYR A 868 7.12 7.95 -12.44
CA TYR A 868 7.88 9.14 -12.09
C TYR A 868 8.40 9.88 -13.33
N LEU A 869 9.02 9.17 -14.29
CA LEU A 869 9.50 9.73 -15.56
C LEU A 869 8.35 10.14 -16.50
N MET A 870 7.21 9.46 -16.46
CA MET A 870 6.01 9.86 -17.23
C MET A 870 5.26 11.06 -16.62
N LYS A 871 5.71 11.56 -15.46
CA LYS A 871 5.17 12.76 -14.80
C LYS A 871 6.18 13.90 -14.70
N SER A 872 7.43 13.70 -15.10
CA SER A 872 8.42 14.77 -15.21
C SER A 872 8.21 15.59 -16.48
N GLY A 873 8.11 16.92 -16.34
CA GLY A 873 8.11 17.82 -17.49
C GLY A 873 9.47 17.90 -18.20
N ASP A 874 10.57 17.69 -17.47
CA ASP A 874 11.92 17.51 -18.04
C ASP A 874 12.47 16.13 -17.67
N ILE A 875 12.52 15.25 -18.67
CA ILE A 875 13.03 13.89 -18.59
C ILE A 875 14.56 13.89 -18.44
N ALA A 876 15.28 14.80 -19.09
CA ALA A 876 16.74 14.83 -19.08
C ALA A 876 17.27 15.24 -17.70
N THR A 877 16.69 16.29 -17.11
CA THR A 877 17.00 16.69 -15.72
C THR A 877 16.55 15.61 -14.74
N THR A 878 15.35 15.04 -14.88
CA THR A 878 14.88 13.99 -13.95
C THR A 878 15.73 12.72 -13.98
N VAL A 879 16.21 12.29 -15.16
CA VAL A 879 17.13 11.13 -15.27
C VAL A 879 18.52 11.46 -14.73
N LYS A 880 19.04 12.68 -14.99
CA LYS A 880 20.27 13.17 -14.36
C LYS A 880 20.13 13.14 -12.83
N ASP A 881 19.04 13.67 -12.28
CA ASP A 881 18.84 13.74 -10.83
C ASP A 881 18.68 12.38 -10.17
N LEU A 882 18.07 11.39 -10.85
CA LEU A 882 18.01 10.01 -10.38
C LEU A 882 19.39 9.33 -10.35
N LEU A 883 20.28 9.63 -11.30
CA LEU A 883 21.50 8.84 -11.56
C LEU A 883 22.82 9.56 -11.27
N GLN A 884 22.84 10.86 -11.00
CA GLN A 884 24.07 11.61 -10.71
C GLN A 884 24.71 11.13 -9.40
N ASN A 885 25.99 10.77 -9.44
CA ASN A 885 26.74 10.42 -8.23
C ASN A 885 27.05 11.69 -7.42
N VAL A 886 26.32 11.87 -6.32
CA VAL A 886 26.71 12.78 -5.21
C VAL A 886 28.03 12.30 -4.53
N THR A 887 28.50 11.10 -4.92
CA THR A 887 29.71 10.37 -4.51
C THR A 887 31.05 11.04 -4.91
N ARG A 888 31.18 12.35 -4.78
CA ARG A 888 32.49 13.05 -4.75
C ARG A 888 32.88 13.55 -3.35
N HIS A 889 31.94 13.62 -2.40
CA HIS A 889 32.23 14.11 -1.04
C HIS A 889 32.71 13.01 -0.08
N THR A 890 32.32 11.76 -0.30
CA THR A 890 32.72 10.60 0.54
C THR A 890 34.21 10.24 0.49
N GLU A 891 34.97 10.74 -0.49
CA GLU A 891 36.44 10.61 -0.55
C GLU A 891 37.18 11.83 0.03
N SER A 892 36.50 12.97 0.18
CA SER A 892 37.13 14.23 0.62
C SER A 892 37.27 14.38 2.15
N GLY A 893 36.63 13.49 2.91
CA GLY A 893 36.50 13.58 4.37
C GLY A 893 35.36 14.47 4.86
N ASP A 894 34.55 15.02 3.94
CA ASP A 894 33.46 15.95 4.26
C ASP A 894 32.10 15.25 4.23
N PHE A 895 31.48 15.15 5.40
CA PHE A 895 30.14 14.58 5.58
C PHE A 895 29.02 15.62 5.62
N SER A 896 29.32 16.93 5.60
CA SER A 896 28.34 18.00 5.78
C SER A 896 27.25 18.03 4.70
N LEU A 897 27.59 17.58 3.48
CA LEU A 897 26.71 17.52 2.31
C LEU A 897 25.93 16.20 2.21
N LEU A 898 25.95 15.35 3.24
CA LEU A 898 25.18 14.10 3.29
C LEU A 898 24.05 14.19 4.33
N PRO A 899 22.87 13.59 4.10
CA PRO A 899 21.73 13.74 5.03
C PRO A 899 22.08 13.34 6.47
N PRO A 900 21.85 14.21 7.47
CA PRO A 900 22.21 13.93 8.86
C PRO A 900 21.40 12.75 9.42
N LEU A 901 22.06 11.87 10.17
CA LEU A 901 21.39 10.77 10.86
C LEU A 901 20.54 11.29 12.03
N ALA A 902 19.38 10.67 12.28
CA ALA A 902 18.52 10.99 13.41
C ALA A 902 18.48 9.85 14.45
N LYS A 903 18.83 10.17 15.70
CA LYS A 903 18.62 9.31 16.87
C LYS A 903 17.53 9.89 17.76
N VAL A 904 16.67 9.02 18.30
CA VAL A 904 15.64 9.38 19.27
C VAL A 904 15.89 8.60 20.55
N CYS A 905 16.21 9.29 21.63
CA CYS A 905 16.71 8.72 22.89
C CYS A 905 15.71 8.87 24.04
N GLY A 906 15.79 7.98 25.04
CA GLY A 906 14.79 7.87 26.10
C GLY A 906 13.46 7.36 25.57
N VAL A 907 13.49 6.39 24.67
CA VAL A 907 12.31 5.71 24.15
C VAL A 907 11.88 4.62 25.14
N THR A 908 10.71 4.83 25.74
CA THR A 908 10.16 4.03 26.86
C THR A 908 9.14 2.98 26.44
N THR A 909 8.63 3.03 25.19
CA THR A 909 7.61 2.11 24.69
C THR A 909 7.86 1.69 23.25
N VAL A 910 7.32 0.52 22.89
CA VAL A 910 7.29 0.02 21.50
C VAL A 910 6.54 0.98 20.56
N GLU A 911 5.50 1.65 21.05
CA GLU A 911 4.74 2.63 20.27
C GLU A 911 5.61 3.84 19.89
N TYR A 912 6.34 4.42 20.85
CA TYR A 912 7.25 5.53 20.58
C TYR A 912 8.41 5.14 19.66
N ALA A 913 8.93 3.92 19.79
CA ALA A 913 9.94 3.39 18.86
C ALA A 913 9.38 3.33 17.43
N LEU A 914 8.23 2.68 17.22
CA LEU A 914 7.62 2.55 15.90
C LEU A 914 7.17 3.90 15.32
N ALA A 915 6.76 4.87 16.16
CA ALA A 915 6.43 6.22 15.73
C ALA A 915 7.66 7.01 15.27
N ALA A 916 8.80 6.89 15.96
CA ALA A 916 10.06 7.48 15.54
C ALA A 916 10.55 6.88 14.21
N LEU A 917 10.51 5.54 14.07
CA LEU A 917 10.94 4.85 12.85
C LEU A 917 10.07 5.21 11.63
N ARG A 918 8.74 5.25 11.78
CA ARG A 918 7.80 5.67 10.71
C ARG A 918 8.06 7.09 10.20
N ASN A 919 8.60 7.97 11.06
CA ASN A 919 8.94 9.34 10.72
C ASN A 919 10.41 9.52 10.26
N GLY A 920 11.21 8.46 10.23
CA GLY A 920 12.55 8.47 9.64
C GLY A 920 13.72 8.46 10.63
N ALA A 921 13.52 8.13 11.91
CA ALA A 921 14.62 7.91 12.84
C ALA A 921 15.51 6.72 12.39
N ASN A 922 16.83 6.92 12.40
CA ASN A 922 17.83 5.89 12.07
C ASN A 922 18.24 5.05 13.28
N MET A 923 18.14 5.62 14.48
CA MET A 923 18.60 5.01 15.73
C MET A 923 17.61 5.24 16.87
N ILE A 924 17.37 4.21 17.69
CA ILE A 924 16.49 4.25 18.86
C ILE A 924 17.32 4.06 20.13
N GLY A 925 17.33 5.06 21.01
CA GLY A 925 18.05 5.06 22.28
C GLY A 925 17.18 4.63 23.46
N ILE A 926 17.50 3.48 24.05
CA ILE A 926 16.90 2.95 25.28
C ILE A 926 17.81 3.31 26.46
N ILE A 927 17.28 3.87 27.55
CA ILE A 927 18.09 4.30 28.69
C ILE A 927 18.11 3.20 29.76
N MET A 928 19.32 2.68 30.04
CA MET A 928 19.59 1.61 31.01
C MET A 928 20.18 2.15 32.33
N ALA A 929 20.17 3.47 32.53
CA ALA A 929 20.61 4.13 33.76
C ALA A 929 19.45 4.27 34.76
N GLU A 930 19.45 3.45 35.81
CA GLU A 930 18.38 3.29 36.81
C GLU A 930 17.93 4.60 37.50
N HIS A 931 18.80 5.60 37.58
CA HIS A 931 18.49 6.91 38.19
C HIS A 931 17.79 7.89 37.23
N SER A 932 17.63 7.53 35.95
CA SER A 932 16.96 8.37 34.96
C SER A 932 15.44 8.21 35.03
N PRO A 933 14.65 9.31 34.96
CA PRO A 933 13.20 9.22 34.84
C PRO A 933 12.75 8.68 33.46
N ARG A 934 13.70 8.31 32.59
CA ARG A 934 13.50 7.66 31.28
C ARG A 934 14.04 6.23 31.25
N TYR A 935 14.41 5.67 32.40
CA TYR A 935 14.87 4.28 32.55
C TYR A 935 13.80 3.28 32.08
N VAL A 936 14.23 2.19 31.46
CA VAL A 936 13.38 1.14 30.89
C VAL A 936 13.80 -0.21 31.46
N GLN A 937 12.85 -1.05 31.88
CA GLN A 937 13.18 -2.37 32.42
C GLN A 937 13.67 -3.30 31.31
N VAL A 938 14.51 -4.29 31.65
CA VAL A 938 15.16 -5.18 30.67
C VAL A 938 14.15 -5.87 29.72
N GLU A 939 12.98 -6.30 30.21
CA GLU A 939 11.95 -6.93 29.36
C GLU A 939 11.22 -5.93 28.44
N GLU A 940 11.06 -4.68 28.87
CA GLU A 940 10.53 -3.60 28.03
C GLU A 940 11.57 -3.18 26.97
N ALA A 941 12.86 -3.13 27.35
CA ALA A 941 13.97 -2.89 26.46
C ALA A 941 14.08 -3.98 25.38
N LYS A 942 13.94 -5.27 25.75
CA LYS A 942 13.81 -6.39 24.82
C LYS A 942 12.63 -6.22 23.86
N ALA A 943 11.47 -5.83 24.36
CA ALA A 943 10.29 -5.61 23.53
C ALA A 943 10.51 -4.47 22.50
N ILE A 944 11.16 -3.37 22.91
CA ILE A 944 11.55 -2.26 22.02
C ILE A 944 12.59 -2.73 21.00
N ALA A 945 13.69 -3.35 21.46
CA ALA A 945 14.76 -3.82 20.58
C ALA A 945 14.24 -4.82 19.53
N LYS A 946 13.39 -5.76 19.95
CA LYS A 946 12.68 -6.69 19.08
C LYS A 946 11.81 -5.96 18.06
N ALA A 947 11.00 -4.98 18.47
CA ALA A 947 10.15 -4.22 17.55
C ALA A 947 10.94 -3.38 16.53
N VAL A 948 12.09 -2.82 16.93
CA VAL A 948 13.00 -2.11 16.00
C VAL A 948 13.65 -3.08 15.02
N ARG A 949 14.08 -4.27 15.48
CA ARG A 949 14.64 -5.33 14.64
C ARG A 949 13.60 -5.92 13.67
N GLU A 950 12.35 -6.12 14.11
CA GLU A 950 11.23 -6.56 13.27
C GLU A 950 10.82 -5.50 12.24
N TYR A 951 10.82 -4.21 12.59
CA TYR A 951 10.63 -3.11 11.64
C TYR A 951 11.76 -3.03 10.60
N GLY A 952 12.99 -3.35 11.01
CA GLY A 952 14.16 -3.53 10.13
C GLY A 952 14.28 -4.91 9.49
N GLU A 953 13.27 -5.78 9.64
CA GLU A 953 13.18 -7.14 9.07
C GLU A 953 14.41 -8.05 9.33
N ARG A 954 15.10 -7.85 10.45
CA ARG A 954 16.36 -8.55 10.81
C ARG A 954 16.28 -9.29 12.14
N THR A 955 17.11 -10.32 12.29
CA THR A 955 17.18 -11.18 13.49
C THR A 955 18.32 -10.76 14.44
N GLY A 956 19.48 -10.42 13.90
CA GLY A 956 20.71 -10.08 14.64
C GLY A 956 21.10 -8.60 14.59
N PRO A 957 22.18 -8.22 15.31
CA PRO A 957 22.86 -6.95 15.07
C PRO A 957 23.49 -6.92 13.67
N ILE A 958 23.73 -5.73 13.10
CA ILE A 958 24.29 -5.61 11.74
C ILE A 958 25.53 -4.70 11.63
N LEU A 959 25.82 -3.87 12.64
CA LEU A 959 26.89 -2.87 12.52
C LEU A 959 28.29 -3.47 12.66
N SER A 960 28.47 -4.51 13.49
CA SER A 960 29.76 -5.19 13.67
C SER A 960 30.28 -5.80 12.37
N ASP A 961 29.46 -6.62 11.71
CA ASP A 961 29.75 -7.26 10.42
C ASP A 961 30.10 -6.22 9.33
N ILE A 962 29.39 -5.09 9.32
CA ILE A 962 29.67 -4.01 8.36
C ILE A 962 30.99 -3.31 8.70
N LEU A 963 31.31 -3.06 9.98
CA LEU A 963 32.62 -2.50 10.38
C LEU A 963 33.78 -3.40 9.97
N GLU A 964 33.61 -4.73 9.98
CA GLU A 964 34.62 -5.68 9.46
C GLU A 964 34.80 -5.56 7.93
N THR A 965 33.74 -5.30 7.16
CA THR A 965 33.85 -5.08 5.71
C THR A 965 34.51 -3.74 5.33
N HIS A 966 34.52 -2.75 6.21
CA HIS A 966 35.16 -1.44 5.99
C HIS A 966 36.61 -1.36 6.53
N LEU A 967 37.27 -2.51 6.72
CA LEU A 967 38.68 -2.59 7.17
C LEU A 967 39.72 -2.32 6.05
N ASP A 968 39.29 -2.17 4.80
CA ASP A 968 40.16 -1.80 3.67
C ASP A 968 40.91 -0.47 3.93
N GLY A 969 42.23 -0.54 4.06
CA GLY A 969 43.12 0.53 4.53
C GLY A 969 43.35 1.71 3.57
N LYS A 970 42.27 2.26 2.98
CA LYS A 970 42.28 3.47 2.14
C LYS A 970 41.79 4.72 2.89
N ASN A 971 40.98 4.54 3.92
CA ASN A 971 40.30 5.61 4.65
C ASN A 971 40.76 5.68 6.12
N ASP A 972 40.60 6.86 6.72
CA ASP A 972 40.79 7.12 8.14
C ASP A 972 39.87 6.29 9.05
N TRP A 973 40.30 6.03 10.29
CA TRP A 973 39.59 5.19 11.26
C TRP A 973 38.23 5.73 11.70
N PHE A 974 38.07 7.04 11.86
CA PHE A 974 36.76 7.65 12.15
C PHE A 974 35.91 7.76 10.88
N HIS A 975 36.53 8.06 9.73
CA HIS A 975 35.85 8.13 8.44
C HIS A 975 35.17 6.81 8.05
N ARG A 976 35.90 5.68 8.16
CA ARG A 976 35.35 4.34 7.89
C ARG A 976 34.24 3.95 8.87
N ASN A 977 34.34 4.33 10.14
CA ASN A 977 33.28 4.06 11.13
C ASN A 977 31.98 4.78 10.72
N VAL A 978 32.06 6.05 10.29
CA VAL A 978 30.89 6.79 9.79
C VAL A 978 30.32 6.17 8.51
N LEU A 979 31.16 5.71 7.58
CA LEU A 979 30.67 5.00 6.40
C LEU A 979 29.91 3.73 6.78
N ALA A 980 30.45 2.92 7.69
CA ALA A 980 29.80 1.72 8.22
C ALA A 980 28.47 2.04 8.95
N LEU A 981 28.43 3.08 9.79
CA LEU A 981 27.19 3.53 10.46
C LEU A 981 26.13 3.99 9.45
N ARG A 982 26.52 4.81 8.47
CA ARG A 982 25.62 5.33 7.42
C ARG A 982 25.23 4.26 6.40
N GLU A 983 25.96 3.16 6.29
CA GLU A 983 25.53 1.96 5.58
C GLU A 983 24.52 1.16 6.41
N ALA A 984 24.86 0.81 7.65
CA ALA A 984 23.99 0.05 8.56
C ALA A 984 22.62 0.71 8.72
N CYS A 985 22.59 2.01 9.05
CA CYS A 985 21.36 2.83 9.14
C CYS A 985 20.60 2.99 7.82
N SER A 986 21.20 2.65 6.66
CA SER A 986 20.50 2.61 5.36
C SER A 986 19.95 1.23 5.00
N ARG A 987 20.44 0.16 5.65
CA ARG A 987 19.89 -1.19 5.58
C ARG A 987 18.73 -1.36 6.57
N ALA A 988 18.94 -1.03 7.84
CA ALA A 988 17.94 -1.13 8.91
C ALA A 988 18.20 -0.12 10.06
N PRO A 989 17.17 0.30 10.83
CA PRO A 989 17.38 1.11 12.01
C PRO A 989 18.08 0.34 13.14
N LEU A 990 18.86 1.04 13.98
CA LEU A 990 19.71 0.46 15.01
C LEU A 990 19.22 0.74 16.44
N VAL A 991 19.51 -0.17 17.37
CA VAL A 991 19.15 -0.06 18.79
C VAL A 991 20.38 0.32 19.61
N VAL A 992 20.29 1.41 20.38
CA VAL A 992 21.37 1.93 21.22
C VAL A 992 20.97 1.83 22.69
N GLY A 993 21.74 1.10 23.50
CA GLY A 993 21.58 1.11 24.95
C GLY A 993 22.44 2.21 25.58
N VAL A 994 21.85 3.07 26.40
CA VAL A 994 22.54 4.19 27.05
C VAL A 994 22.79 3.87 28.52
N PHE A 995 24.07 3.85 28.91
CA PHE A 995 24.54 3.46 30.24
C PHE A 995 25.28 4.63 30.91
N VAL A 996 25.31 4.62 32.25
CA VAL A 996 25.99 5.61 33.08
C VAL A 996 26.70 4.88 34.22
N ASN A 997 28.03 5.00 34.26
CA ASN A 997 28.93 4.49 35.29
C ASN A 997 28.73 2.98 35.60
N LYS A 998 28.52 2.18 34.56
CA LYS A 998 28.46 0.70 34.59
C LYS A 998 29.77 0.07 34.12
N THR A 999 30.04 -1.17 34.51
CA THR A 999 31.22 -1.92 34.04
C THR A 999 31.02 -2.47 32.63
N ALA A 1000 32.13 -2.72 31.90
CA ALA A 1000 32.08 -3.35 30.58
C ALA A 1000 31.40 -4.74 30.62
N ALA A 1001 31.57 -5.49 31.71
CA ALA A 1001 30.91 -6.79 31.90
C ALA A 1001 29.37 -6.66 31.98
N GLU A 1002 28.86 -5.68 32.74
CA GLU A 1002 27.41 -5.39 32.81
C GLU A 1002 26.87 -4.90 31.47
N MET A 1003 27.58 -3.99 30.79
CA MET A 1003 27.15 -3.44 29.49
C MET A 1003 27.13 -4.52 28.40
N ASN A 1004 28.14 -5.40 28.35
CA ASN A 1004 28.16 -6.54 27.43
C ASN A 1004 27.01 -7.51 27.72
N ALA A 1005 26.76 -7.85 28.99
CA ALA A 1005 25.67 -8.76 29.36
C ALA A 1005 24.29 -8.17 29.02
N ALA A 1006 24.08 -6.87 29.25
CA ALA A 1006 22.86 -6.18 28.86
C ALA A 1006 22.70 -6.09 27.33
N ALA A 1007 23.79 -5.87 26.58
CA ALA A 1007 23.76 -5.86 25.12
C ALA A 1007 23.43 -7.23 24.52
N ASP A 1008 24.03 -8.30 25.06
CA ASP A 1008 23.78 -9.70 24.69
C ASP A 1008 22.31 -10.11 24.98
N ASP A 1009 21.76 -9.74 26.14
CA ASP A 1009 20.40 -10.13 26.58
C ASP A 1009 19.28 -9.27 25.94
N ILE A 1010 19.48 -7.97 25.75
CA ILE A 1010 18.49 -7.07 25.14
C ILE A 1010 18.51 -7.16 23.60
N GLY A 1011 19.65 -7.50 23.00
CA GLY A 1011 19.85 -7.43 21.56
C GLY A 1011 20.09 -5.99 21.08
N LEU A 1012 21.09 -5.32 21.66
CA LEU A 1012 21.54 -4.00 21.20
C LEU A 1012 22.33 -4.10 19.88
N ASP A 1013 22.54 -2.94 19.24
CA ASP A 1013 23.50 -2.76 18.13
C ASP A 1013 24.68 -1.88 18.54
N LEU A 1014 24.46 -0.91 19.44
CA LEU A 1014 25.50 -0.04 20.00
C LEU A 1014 25.33 0.14 21.51
N VAL A 1015 26.46 0.39 22.18
CA VAL A 1015 26.55 0.76 23.60
C VAL A 1015 26.97 2.23 23.71
N GLN A 1016 26.13 3.08 24.30
CA GLN A 1016 26.42 4.49 24.54
C GLN A 1016 26.82 4.72 26.00
N LEU A 1017 28.04 5.20 26.22
CA LEU A 1017 28.61 5.51 27.53
C LEU A 1017 28.41 7.00 27.83
N HIS A 1018 27.61 7.30 28.84
CA HIS A 1018 27.04 8.62 29.07
C HIS A 1018 27.29 9.17 30.48
N GLY A 1019 28.06 8.45 31.31
CA GLY A 1019 28.55 8.93 32.59
C GLY A 1019 29.95 9.52 32.50
N ASP A 1020 30.76 9.22 33.51
CA ASP A 1020 32.11 9.75 33.75
C ASP A 1020 33.20 8.74 33.33
N GLU A 1021 32.85 7.73 32.52
CA GLU A 1021 33.75 6.65 32.13
C GLU A 1021 34.91 7.13 31.24
N GLY A 1022 36.13 6.65 31.51
CA GLY A 1022 37.29 6.91 30.64
C GLY A 1022 37.22 6.09 29.34
N PHE A 1023 37.69 6.66 28.22
CA PHE A 1023 37.62 6.04 26.88
C PHE A 1023 38.18 4.61 26.81
N GLU A 1024 39.17 4.27 27.63
CA GLU A 1024 39.81 2.94 27.69
C GLU A 1024 38.80 1.78 27.88
N ILE A 1025 37.70 1.99 28.60
CA ILE A 1025 36.67 0.95 28.83
C ILE A 1025 36.03 0.44 27.53
N CYS A 1026 36.09 1.22 26.45
CA CYS A 1026 35.53 0.83 25.15
C CYS A 1026 36.26 -0.39 24.55
N LYS A 1027 37.52 -0.62 24.91
CA LYS A 1027 38.30 -1.82 24.51
C LYS A 1027 37.72 -3.12 25.05
N ASP A 1028 37.05 -3.08 26.20
CA ASP A 1028 36.46 -4.25 26.87
C ASP A 1028 34.99 -4.50 26.45
N ILE A 1029 34.43 -3.68 25.56
CA ILE A 1029 33.05 -3.77 25.10
C ILE A 1029 33.01 -4.42 23.71
N LYS A 1030 32.24 -5.51 23.58
CA LYS A 1030 32.14 -6.32 22.34
C LYS A 1030 31.38 -5.62 21.20
N TYR A 1031 30.67 -4.55 21.52
CA TYR A 1031 29.71 -3.87 20.65
C TYR A 1031 30.22 -2.48 20.26
N PRO A 1032 29.90 -1.98 19.06
CA PRO A 1032 30.27 -0.63 18.65
C PRO A 1032 29.84 0.44 19.66
N THR A 1033 30.77 1.31 20.04
CA THR A 1033 30.61 2.25 21.17
C THR A 1033 30.35 3.69 20.73
N ILE A 1034 29.47 4.38 21.46
CA ILE A 1034 29.31 5.83 21.41
C ILE A 1034 29.80 6.40 22.75
N ARG A 1035 30.86 7.22 22.77
CA ARG A 1035 31.22 7.96 23.99
C ARG A 1035 30.60 9.36 23.95
N ALA A 1036 29.82 9.68 24.98
CA ALA A 1036 29.33 11.03 25.17
C ALA A 1036 30.39 11.93 25.83
N LEU A 1037 30.46 13.18 25.39
CA LEU A 1037 31.29 14.23 25.95
C LEU A 1037 30.38 15.35 26.46
N HIS A 1038 30.66 15.75 27.70
CA HIS A 1038 29.80 16.58 28.54
C HIS A 1038 30.27 18.04 28.50
N LEU A 1039 29.58 18.86 27.72
CA LEU A 1039 29.91 20.27 27.48
C LEU A 1039 29.06 21.20 28.37
N PRO A 1040 29.59 22.34 28.85
CA PRO A 1040 28.80 23.33 29.56
C PRO A 1040 27.78 24.02 28.63
N ASP A 1041 26.79 24.68 29.24
CA ASP A 1041 25.82 25.48 28.51
C ASP A 1041 26.45 26.67 27.76
N THR A 1042 25.69 27.21 26.80
CA THR A 1042 26.12 28.33 25.93
C THR A 1042 26.45 29.62 26.72
N ALA A 1043 26.01 29.78 27.97
CA ALA A 1043 26.34 30.95 28.80
C ALA A 1043 27.65 30.78 29.58
N LEU A 1044 28.25 29.57 29.55
CA LEU A 1044 29.51 29.23 30.20
C LEU A 1044 30.56 28.69 29.19
N SER A 1045 30.28 28.76 27.88
CA SER A 1045 31.10 28.17 26.82
C SER A 1045 32.39 28.93 26.49
N ASP A 1046 32.52 30.20 26.88
CA ASP A 1046 33.68 31.06 26.59
C ASP A 1046 35.02 30.56 27.19
N GLY A 1047 34.99 29.51 28.02
CA GLY A 1047 36.17 28.86 28.61
C GLY A 1047 36.40 27.41 28.16
N VAL A 1048 35.70 26.91 27.14
CA VAL A 1048 35.87 25.51 26.67
C VAL A 1048 37.04 25.39 25.71
N ASP A 1049 38.14 24.81 26.19
CA ASP A 1049 39.26 24.39 25.34
C ASP A 1049 38.86 23.14 24.52
N ALA A 1050 38.33 23.37 23.32
CA ALA A 1050 37.95 22.31 22.40
C ALA A 1050 39.14 21.43 21.98
N GLU A 1051 40.36 21.98 21.91
CA GLU A 1051 41.56 21.25 21.52
C GLU A 1051 41.95 20.24 22.61
N ALA A 1052 41.86 20.62 23.89
CA ALA A 1052 42.03 19.71 25.02
C ALA A 1052 40.95 18.61 25.11
N VAL A 1053 39.78 18.82 24.49
CA VAL A 1053 38.76 17.76 24.33
C VAL A 1053 39.11 16.84 23.15
N LEU A 1054 39.55 17.38 22.00
CA LEU A 1054 39.99 16.57 20.86
C LEU A 1054 41.17 15.65 21.22
N GLN A 1055 42.12 16.11 22.02
CA GLN A 1055 43.27 15.31 22.49
C GLN A 1055 42.89 14.08 23.33
N GLN A 1056 41.66 13.98 23.84
CA GLN A 1056 41.15 12.81 24.56
C GLN A 1056 40.52 11.77 23.63
N VAL A 1057 40.20 12.14 22.39
CA VAL A 1057 39.62 11.25 21.38
C VAL A 1057 40.74 10.54 20.63
N GLN A 1058 40.80 9.20 20.74
CA GLN A 1058 41.82 8.38 20.08
C GLN A 1058 41.19 7.26 19.25
N GLU A 1059 41.83 6.94 18.13
CA GLU A 1059 41.47 5.79 17.30
C GLU A 1059 41.53 4.48 18.11
N GLY A 1060 40.64 3.54 17.81
CA GLY A 1060 40.61 2.24 18.49
C GLY A 1060 39.98 2.26 19.89
N LEU A 1061 39.47 3.41 20.36
CA LEU A 1061 38.70 3.51 21.61
C LEU A 1061 37.19 3.54 21.33
N ALA A 1062 36.59 4.73 21.26
CA ALA A 1062 35.16 4.89 20.99
C ALA A 1062 34.89 4.99 19.48
N ASN A 1063 33.98 4.18 18.94
CA ASN A 1063 33.70 4.19 17.49
C ASN A 1063 33.09 5.52 17.02
N TYR A 1064 32.29 6.16 17.89
CA TYR A 1064 31.57 7.41 17.63
C TYR A 1064 31.62 8.32 18.86
N ILE A 1065 31.60 9.65 18.61
CA ILE A 1065 31.51 10.68 19.66
C ILE A 1065 30.12 11.31 19.65
N LEU A 1066 29.57 11.60 20.83
CA LEU A 1066 28.33 12.34 21.02
C LEU A 1066 28.60 13.58 21.88
N LEU A 1067 28.31 14.79 21.39
CA LEU A 1067 28.43 16.02 22.19
C LEU A 1067 27.08 16.35 22.84
N ASP A 1068 27.00 16.41 24.17
CA ASP A 1068 25.76 16.73 24.91
C ASP A 1068 25.98 17.88 25.94
N THR A 1069 24.91 18.55 26.34
CA THR A 1069 24.94 19.69 27.27
C THR A 1069 24.69 19.24 28.71
N THR A 1070 25.65 19.52 29.58
CA THR A 1070 25.59 19.22 31.01
C THR A 1070 25.20 20.47 31.81
N VAL A 1071 24.20 20.33 32.69
CA VAL A 1071 23.83 21.37 33.66
C VAL A 1071 24.20 20.87 35.05
N LYS A 1072 24.58 21.78 35.97
CA LYS A 1072 25.11 21.42 37.30
C LYS A 1072 24.24 20.38 38.03
N GLY A 1073 24.71 19.15 38.11
CA GLY A 1073 24.03 18.02 38.77
C GLY A 1073 23.13 17.15 37.85
N GLN A 1074 23.12 17.36 36.54
CA GLN A 1074 22.36 16.54 35.57
C GLN A 1074 23.19 16.21 34.32
N GLN A 1075 23.46 14.92 34.11
CA GLN A 1075 24.02 14.36 32.88
C GLN A 1075 22.89 14.08 31.87
N GLY A 1076 22.78 14.90 30.83
CA GLY A 1076 21.84 14.74 29.72
C GLY A 1076 20.38 15.12 30.02
N GLY A 1077 19.57 15.24 28.97
CA GLY A 1077 18.12 15.47 29.05
C GLY A 1077 17.66 16.84 29.57
N THR A 1078 18.59 17.76 29.82
CA THR A 1078 18.43 19.07 30.49
C THR A 1078 17.55 20.06 29.75
N GLY A 1079 17.42 19.94 28.42
CA GLY A 1079 16.72 20.90 27.56
C GLY A 1079 17.55 22.14 27.20
N VAL A 1080 18.82 22.20 27.60
CA VAL A 1080 19.74 23.33 27.35
C VAL A 1080 20.73 22.98 26.23
N THR A 1081 21.19 23.97 25.46
CA THR A 1081 22.16 23.83 24.37
C THR A 1081 23.55 24.34 24.76
N PHE A 1082 24.59 23.76 24.15
CA PHE A 1082 25.97 24.26 24.16
C PHE A 1082 26.24 25.09 22.89
N ASP A 1083 27.39 25.80 22.82
CA ASP A 1083 27.77 26.50 21.59
C ASP A 1083 28.14 25.51 20.47
N TRP A 1084 27.23 25.34 19.51
CA TRP A 1084 27.39 24.43 18.37
C TRP A 1084 28.62 24.71 17.49
N LYS A 1085 29.32 25.85 17.64
CA LYS A 1085 30.65 26.05 17.04
C LYS A 1085 31.65 24.97 17.49
N ILE A 1086 31.51 24.40 18.69
CA ILE A 1086 32.37 23.31 19.17
C ILE A 1086 32.19 22.06 18.27
N ALA A 1087 30.96 21.74 17.84
CA ALA A 1087 30.72 20.64 16.89
C ALA A 1087 31.34 20.93 15.51
N ALA A 1088 31.35 22.20 15.07
CA ALA A 1088 32.00 22.60 13.81
C ALA A 1088 33.52 22.41 13.87
N ILE A 1089 34.16 22.63 15.02
CA ILE A 1089 35.60 22.35 15.23
C ILE A 1089 35.87 20.84 15.10
N PHE A 1090 35.04 19.98 15.70
CA PHE A 1090 35.12 18.52 15.54
C PHE A 1090 35.01 18.10 14.06
N ALA A 1091 34.06 18.66 13.30
CA ALA A 1091 33.91 18.40 11.88
C ALA A 1091 35.13 18.87 11.05
N GLN A 1092 35.67 20.06 11.33
CA GLN A 1092 36.88 20.59 10.67
C GLN A 1092 38.12 19.75 10.95
N SER A 1093 38.27 19.25 12.18
CA SER A 1093 39.34 18.32 12.59
C SER A 1093 39.13 16.88 12.11
N ARG A 1094 38.17 16.62 11.21
CA ARG A 1094 37.83 15.29 10.66
C ARG A 1094 37.44 14.26 11.73
N LEU A 1095 36.94 14.71 12.88
CA LEU A 1095 36.45 13.88 13.98
C LEU A 1095 34.91 13.96 14.05
N PRO A 1096 34.20 13.24 13.16
CA PRO A 1096 32.75 13.32 13.04
C PRO A 1096 32.02 12.94 14.33
N CYS A 1097 31.21 13.87 14.83
CA CYS A 1097 30.38 13.69 16.02
C CYS A 1097 28.88 13.61 15.69
N LEU A 1098 28.15 12.98 16.60
CA LEU A 1098 26.72 13.19 16.79
C LEU A 1098 26.51 14.36 17.77
N MET A 1099 25.40 15.10 17.62
CA MET A 1099 25.08 16.25 18.47
C MET A 1099 23.78 16.03 19.26
N ALA A 1100 23.83 16.25 20.57
CA ALA A 1100 22.72 16.22 21.52
C ALA A 1100 22.59 17.59 22.22
N GLY A 1101 21.94 17.62 23.39
CA GLY A 1101 21.83 18.83 24.21
C GLY A 1101 20.76 19.80 23.70
N GLY A 1102 19.58 19.79 24.32
CA GLY A 1102 18.55 20.83 24.12
C GLY A 1102 17.99 20.97 22.70
N LEU A 1103 18.17 19.96 21.83
CA LEU A 1103 17.64 19.99 20.48
C LEU A 1103 16.11 19.85 20.46
N THR A 1104 15.45 20.67 19.64
CA THR A 1104 13.97 20.77 19.49
C THR A 1104 13.61 20.93 18.00
N PRO A 1105 12.34 20.73 17.60
CA PRO A 1105 11.90 20.91 16.21
C PRO A 1105 12.23 22.30 15.64
N GLU A 1106 12.21 23.33 16.48
CA GLU A 1106 12.41 24.73 16.11
C GLU A 1106 13.89 25.10 15.95
N ASN A 1107 14.80 24.39 16.63
CA ASN A 1107 16.22 24.75 16.69
C ASN A 1107 17.14 23.82 15.90
N VAL A 1108 16.71 22.59 15.58
CA VAL A 1108 17.58 21.55 14.99
C VAL A 1108 18.18 21.94 13.64
N VAL A 1109 17.43 22.64 12.77
CA VAL A 1109 17.93 23.10 11.47
C VAL A 1109 19.08 24.10 11.64
N LYS A 1110 19.00 24.99 12.64
CA LYS A 1110 20.09 25.91 12.98
C LYS A 1110 21.28 25.17 13.58
N GLY A 1111 21.02 24.14 14.39
CA GLY A 1111 22.06 23.26 14.94
C GLY A 1111 22.88 22.56 13.85
N LEU A 1112 22.18 21.93 12.90
CA LEU A 1112 22.80 21.29 11.73
C LEU A 1112 23.62 22.30 10.90
N SER A 1113 23.04 23.46 10.61
CA SER A 1113 23.67 24.53 9.79
C SER A 1113 24.88 25.22 10.46
N VAL A 1114 25.10 25.01 11.76
CA VAL A 1114 26.26 25.58 12.48
C VAL A 1114 27.28 24.48 12.77
N GLY A 1115 26.86 23.40 13.43
CA GLY A 1115 27.75 22.36 13.91
C GLY A 1115 28.18 21.33 12.86
N HIS A 1116 27.44 21.22 11.73
CA HIS A 1116 27.67 20.24 10.67
C HIS A 1116 27.91 18.78 11.16
N PRO A 1117 27.16 18.27 12.16
CA PRO A 1117 27.40 16.93 12.70
C PRO A 1117 26.92 15.84 11.74
N VAL A 1118 27.47 14.63 11.87
CA VAL A 1118 27.03 13.45 11.09
C VAL A 1118 25.61 13.01 11.45
N GLY A 1119 25.12 13.42 12.62
CA GLY A 1119 23.74 13.22 13.03
C GLY A 1119 23.39 13.95 14.33
N VAL A 1120 22.12 13.89 14.69
CA VAL A 1120 21.54 14.52 15.89
C VAL A 1120 20.83 13.49 16.76
N ASP A 1121 20.90 13.68 18.08
CA ASP A 1121 20.21 12.86 19.08
C ASP A 1121 19.24 13.72 19.89
N VAL A 1122 17.96 13.32 19.93
CA VAL A 1122 16.92 14.07 20.63
C VAL A 1122 16.25 13.24 21.71
N SER A 1123 16.12 13.81 22.92
CA SER A 1123 15.40 13.19 24.03
C SER A 1123 14.25 14.07 24.54
N SER A 1124 14.55 15.15 25.28
CA SER A 1124 13.53 15.96 25.96
C SER A 1124 12.81 16.99 25.08
N GLY A 1125 13.43 17.46 23.99
CA GLY A 1125 12.78 18.40 23.06
C GLY A 1125 11.61 17.82 22.27
N VAL A 1126 11.42 16.50 22.28
CA VAL A 1126 10.29 15.77 21.68
C VAL A 1126 9.44 15.05 22.74
N GLU A 1127 9.44 15.56 23.97
CA GLU A 1127 8.62 15.05 25.08
C GLU A 1127 7.45 16.00 25.41
N VAL A 1128 6.45 15.45 26.10
CA VAL A 1128 5.36 16.22 26.70
C VAL A 1128 5.94 17.04 27.86
N LYS A 1129 5.64 18.34 27.89
CA LYS A 1129 6.25 19.30 28.84
C LYS A 1129 5.87 18.91 30.27
N GLY A 1130 6.87 18.56 31.09
CA GLY A 1130 6.69 18.10 32.46
C GLY A 1130 6.56 16.58 32.64
N SER A 1131 6.61 15.79 31.56
CA SER A 1131 6.49 14.33 31.59
C SER A 1131 7.70 13.65 30.91
N PRO A 1132 8.85 13.52 31.59
CA PRO A 1132 10.03 12.83 31.05
C PRO A 1132 9.69 11.42 30.56
N GLY A 1133 10.25 11.02 29.41
CA GLY A 1133 10.02 9.71 28.82
C GLY A 1133 8.66 9.52 28.12
N VAL A 1134 7.75 10.49 28.22
CA VAL A 1134 6.48 10.51 27.46
C VAL A 1134 6.71 11.30 26.17
N LYS A 1135 6.84 10.60 25.03
CA LYS A 1135 7.10 11.26 23.74
C LYS A 1135 5.86 11.96 23.21
N ASP A 1136 6.07 13.18 22.73
CA ASP A 1136 5.10 14.00 22.03
C ASP A 1136 5.20 13.66 20.53
N LEU A 1137 4.17 13.02 19.98
CA LEU A 1137 4.21 12.46 18.62
C LEU A 1137 4.26 13.55 17.54
N ASP A 1138 3.69 14.72 17.80
CA ASP A 1138 3.68 15.84 16.85
C ASP A 1138 5.05 16.53 16.84
N LYS A 1139 5.65 16.79 18.01
CA LYS A 1139 7.05 17.26 18.09
C LYS A 1139 8.03 16.25 17.48
N LEU A 1140 7.85 14.96 17.77
CA LEU A 1140 8.69 13.89 17.21
C LEU A 1140 8.63 13.87 15.68
N THR A 1141 7.43 14.00 15.11
CA THR A 1141 7.21 14.09 13.66
C THR A 1141 7.83 15.36 13.08
N ALA A 1142 7.62 16.52 13.73
CA ALA A 1142 8.18 17.80 13.29
C ALA A 1142 9.72 17.82 13.31
N PHE A 1143 10.33 17.28 14.38
CA PHE A 1143 11.79 17.15 14.50
C PHE A 1143 12.38 16.30 13.38
N LEU A 1144 11.87 15.08 13.19
CA LEU A 1144 12.41 14.13 12.21
C LEU A 1144 12.20 14.64 10.77
N LYS A 1145 11.08 15.32 10.50
CA LYS A 1145 10.87 16.05 9.24
C LYS A 1145 11.91 17.17 9.05
N ALA A 1146 12.15 18.00 10.06
CA ALA A 1146 13.11 19.11 9.99
C ALA A 1146 14.56 18.63 9.74
N VAL A 1147 14.97 17.52 10.36
CA VAL A 1147 16.29 16.87 10.11
C VAL A 1147 16.38 16.34 8.67
N LYS A 1148 15.32 15.67 8.19
CA LYS A 1148 15.27 15.09 6.84
C LYS A 1148 15.28 16.14 5.74
N ASP A 1149 14.53 17.23 5.92
CA ASP A 1149 14.34 18.27 4.90
C ASP A 1149 15.53 19.25 4.82
N HIS A 1150 16.46 19.23 5.79
CA HIS A 1150 17.57 20.18 5.90
C HIS A 1150 18.35 20.37 4.59
N LEU A 1151 18.76 19.28 3.93
CA LEU A 1151 19.49 19.37 2.65
C LEU A 1151 18.58 19.62 1.44
N ALA A 1152 17.30 19.24 1.50
CA ALA A 1152 16.35 19.55 0.42
C ALA A 1152 16.09 21.07 0.32
N VAL A 1153 16.21 21.80 1.43
CA VAL A 1153 16.18 23.27 1.47
C VAL A 1153 17.54 23.89 1.15
N ALA A 1154 18.65 23.20 1.44
CA ALA A 1154 20.00 23.70 1.15
C ALA A 1154 20.26 23.82 -0.36
N THR A 1155 19.92 22.79 -1.16
CA THR A 1155 20.13 22.82 -2.62
C THR A 1155 19.43 24.00 -3.29
N LEU A 1156 18.17 24.27 -2.90
CA LEU A 1156 17.35 25.35 -3.48
C LEU A 1156 17.94 26.75 -3.30
N LYS A 1157 18.83 26.97 -2.33
CA LYS A 1157 19.49 28.27 -2.12
C LYS A 1157 20.74 28.47 -2.97
N ILE A 1158 21.40 27.39 -3.35
CA ILE A 1158 22.60 27.46 -4.20
C ILE A 1158 22.22 27.90 -5.62
N ASP A 1159 21.03 27.52 -6.08
CA ASP A 1159 20.47 27.98 -7.36
C ASP A 1159 20.09 29.47 -7.30
N GLU A 1160 19.53 29.98 -6.18
CA GLU A 1160 19.22 31.41 -6.02
C GLU A 1160 20.49 32.30 -5.93
N GLU A 1161 21.58 31.83 -5.31
CA GLU A 1161 22.84 32.57 -5.19
C GLU A 1161 23.77 32.44 -6.42
N THR A 1162 23.38 31.68 -7.46
CA THR A 1162 24.15 31.55 -8.71
C THR A 1162 23.53 32.26 -9.94
N GLU A 1163 22.35 32.88 -9.79
CA GLU A 1163 21.76 33.78 -10.81
C GLU A 1163 22.00 35.30 -10.54
N THR A 1164 22.86 35.66 -9.58
CA THR A 1164 23.21 37.06 -9.21
C THR A 1164 24.68 37.42 -9.44
#